data_AF-A0AA35M4E1-F1
#
_entry.id   AF-A0AA35M4E1-F1
#
_cell.length_a   1.000
_cell.length_b   1.000
_cell.length_c   1.000
_cell.angle_alpha   90.00
_cell.angle_beta   90.00
_cell.angle_gamma   90.00
#
_symmetry.space_group_name_H-M   'P 1'
#
loop_
_entity.id
_entity.type
_entity.pdbx_description
1 polymer ?
#
loop_
_entity_poly.entity_id
_entity_poly.type
_entity_poly.pdbx_seq_one_letter_code
_entity_poly.pdbx_strand_id
1 'polypeptide(L)'
;MASRLQSLRRPLTIAAATAAVGGTGLYAYSNSRKHTISMPIVEAKRDSQGRIVPPTFPALKSRKEQLDDLRRHDGSSSDAEYDLLIIGGGATGTGIAVDAATRGLKVALVERDDFSSGTSSKSTKLVHGGVRYLEKAVMNLDYPQLELVIEALRERRTFLNIAPHLSNSVPILLPLQQWWQAPYMWCGTKAYDLLAGSQGLEGSYFMTKSKAWAEFPLLRRNNMVGALIYYDGQHNDSRMNVSLALTASLYGATVLNHFEVTSLEKDANGKITGVKGRDVLSSLDKDADGGQEFQIRAKGVINATGPFADAIEHMDDGSRKPLVSPAAGAHVILPGRICPNGKGLLEASTSDGRVVFVLPWQGKTLAGTTDNACEVEREPVALQKDVDFILTEVNKLLLPEAAVTRNDVLASWSGIRPLVRDPKAKNTESLVRSHLVTVSPSGLLTCAGGKWTTYRQMAEDAVDEAVKTFNLKPSSITLPDISGTGLPGFSTTGKCCTLTTPLIGAHGYSPELASQLMSVYSVDADVAQHLAVNYGDRAWAVLATNATSRLVPTLPFIEAEFRHGVRSEAACTAADLISRRTRMAFLDVGVALKALPRVIDIMAEELNWTEARKQLEWTQTVHFFKSMGLPEEKLNVTKEEVLSSIVQDVPPHHQPSPIRSEGGVQVGGLGSFDGTIAARNITPN
;
A
#
# COMPACT_ATOMS: atom_id res chain seq x y z
N MET A 1 12.36 70.12 7.51
CA MET A 1 11.76 68.78 7.38
C MET A 1 12.42 67.87 6.34
N ALA A 2 13.33 68.35 5.47
CA ALA A 2 13.93 67.53 4.40
C ALA A 2 15.14 66.64 4.81
N SER A 3 15.79 66.88 5.95
CA SER A 3 17.00 66.14 6.35
C SER A 3 16.76 64.87 7.18
N ARG A 4 15.53 64.62 7.66
CA ARG A 4 15.17 63.42 8.44
C ARG A 4 14.66 62.22 7.60
N LEU A 5 14.41 62.42 6.30
CA LEU A 5 13.96 61.35 5.39
C LEU A 5 15.11 60.62 4.68
N GLN A 6 16.32 61.17 4.67
CA GLN A 6 17.49 60.51 4.06
C GLN A 6 18.08 59.40 4.95
N SER A 7 17.92 59.45 6.27
CA SER A 7 18.47 58.43 7.19
C SER A 7 17.66 57.13 7.25
N LEU A 8 16.40 57.13 6.78
CA LEU A 8 15.54 55.94 6.70
C LEU A 8 15.69 55.16 5.40
N ARG A 9 16.27 55.74 4.34
CA ARG A 9 16.42 55.07 3.04
C ARG A 9 17.36 53.87 3.10
N ARG A 10 18.49 53.96 3.81
CA ARG A 10 19.47 52.87 3.95
C ARG A 10 18.92 51.62 4.66
N PRO A 11 18.26 51.70 5.83
CA PRO A 11 17.67 50.52 6.47
C PRO A 11 16.48 49.96 5.69
N LEU A 12 15.69 50.78 4.98
CA LEU A 12 14.62 50.31 4.09
C LEU A 12 15.16 49.61 2.84
N THR A 13 16.26 50.09 2.24
CA THR A 13 16.91 49.40 1.11
C THR A 13 17.60 48.12 1.53
N ILE A 14 18.17 48.06 2.74
CA ILE A 14 18.73 46.81 3.29
C ILE A 14 17.59 45.85 3.61
N ALA A 15 16.50 46.27 4.26
CA ALA A 15 15.34 45.43 4.52
C ALA A 15 14.68 44.93 3.23
N ALA A 16 14.56 45.78 2.20
CA ALA A 16 14.04 45.39 0.89
C ALA A 16 15.00 44.45 0.13
N ALA A 17 16.32 44.66 0.22
CA ALA A 17 17.31 43.75 -0.35
C ALA A 17 17.35 42.40 0.38
N THR A 18 17.24 42.37 1.71
CA THR A 18 17.15 41.12 2.49
C THR A 18 15.83 40.41 2.24
N ALA A 19 14.72 41.14 2.06
CA ALA A 19 13.42 40.57 1.67
C ALA A 19 13.41 40.09 0.21
N ALA A 20 14.13 40.76 -0.70
CA ALA A 20 14.27 40.33 -2.09
C ALA A 20 15.21 39.13 -2.22
N VAL A 21 16.36 39.11 -1.56
CA VAL A 21 17.29 37.97 -1.55
C VAL A 21 16.68 36.79 -0.80
N GLY A 22 16.04 37.03 0.35
CA GLY A 22 15.27 36.03 1.09
C GLY A 22 14.06 35.53 0.30
N GLY A 23 13.34 36.40 -0.40
CA GLY A 23 12.21 36.07 -1.26
C GLY A 23 12.61 35.32 -2.52
N THR A 24 13.76 35.65 -3.14
CA THR A 24 14.30 34.94 -4.31
C THR A 24 14.88 33.59 -3.90
N GLY A 25 15.53 33.52 -2.73
CA GLY A 25 15.98 32.27 -2.12
C GLY A 25 14.83 31.36 -1.74
N LEU A 26 13.77 31.89 -1.11
CA LEU A 26 12.53 31.18 -0.80
C LEU A 26 11.76 30.77 -2.06
N TYR A 27 11.75 31.59 -3.11
CA TYR A 27 11.11 31.28 -4.40
C TYR A 27 11.88 30.19 -5.15
N ALA A 28 13.21 30.28 -5.24
CA ALA A 28 14.05 29.23 -5.83
C ALA A 28 13.97 27.91 -5.03
N TYR A 29 13.96 28.00 -3.70
CA TYR A 29 13.74 26.87 -2.79
C TYR A 29 12.34 26.26 -2.95
N SER A 30 11.30 27.09 -3.11
CA SER A 30 9.91 26.67 -3.35
C SER A 30 9.70 26.05 -4.73
N ASN A 31 10.35 26.57 -5.78
CA ASN A 31 10.17 26.08 -7.15
C ASN A 31 10.91 24.75 -7.40
N SER A 32 11.90 24.44 -6.55
CA SER A 32 12.61 23.15 -6.54
C SER A 32 11.78 22.00 -5.90
N ARG A 33 10.58 22.29 -5.35
CA ARG A 33 9.66 21.33 -4.70
C ARG A 33 8.59 20.76 -5.64
N LYS A 34 8.72 20.81 -6.97
CA LYS A 34 7.80 20.06 -7.84
C LYS A 34 8.20 18.58 -7.82
N HIS A 35 7.47 17.80 -7.02
CA HIS A 35 7.81 16.41 -6.66
C HIS A 35 7.19 15.34 -7.55
N THR A 36 6.37 15.71 -8.53
CA THR A 36 5.85 14.75 -9.50
C THR A 36 6.97 14.33 -10.44
N ILE A 37 7.32 13.04 -10.45
CA ILE A 37 8.05 12.46 -11.57
C ILE A 37 7.21 12.74 -12.81
N SER A 38 7.63 13.72 -13.60
CA SER A 38 6.90 14.17 -14.79
C SER A 38 7.23 13.34 -16.02
N MET A 39 8.25 12.47 -15.94
CA MET A 39 8.73 11.66 -17.05
C MET A 39 9.02 10.24 -16.56
N PRO A 40 8.69 9.20 -17.35
CA PRO A 40 9.03 7.83 -16.98
C PRO A 40 10.56 7.65 -16.97
N ILE A 41 11.04 6.68 -16.19
CA ILE A 41 12.45 6.27 -16.22
C ILE A 41 12.78 5.68 -17.60
N VAL A 42 11.81 4.99 -18.19
CA VAL A 42 11.91 4.42 -19.53
C VAL A 42 10.64 4.68 -20.32
N GLU A 43 10.75 5.39 -21.45
CA GLU A 43 9.61 5.69 -22.31
C GLU A 43 9.13 4.45 -23.08
N ALA A 44 7.81 4.38 -23.29
CA ALA A 44 7.23 3.36 -24.15
C ALA A 44 7.68 3.59 -25.62
N LYS A 45 8.13 2.51 -26.26
CA LYS A 45 8.55 2.56 -27.67
C LYS A 45 7.39 2.94 -28.58
N ARG A 46 7.70 3.58 -29.70
CA ARG A 46 6.73 3.90 -30.75
C ARG A 46 7.14 3.27 -32.07
N ASP A 47 6.15 2.81 -32.85
CA ASP A 47 6.38 2.30 -34.19
C ASP A 47 6.61 3.44 -35.20
N SER A 48 6.86 3.11 -36.47
CA SER A 48 7.09 4.08 -37.55
C SER A 48 5.89 5.01 -37.82
N GLN A 49 4.71 4.67 -37.31
CA GLN A 49 3.48 5.47 -37.41
C GLN A 49 3.22 6.29 -36.13
N GLY A 50 4.13 6.25 -35.16
CA GLY A 50 4.01 6.96 -33.89
C GLY A 50 3.09 6.29 -32.86
N ARG A 51 2.59 5.08 -33.13
CA ARG A 51 1.72 4.33 -32.21
C ARG A 51 2.57 3.69 -31.12
N ILE A 52 2.04 3.66 -29.90
CA ILE A 52 2.73 3.05 -28.76
C ILE A 52 2.80 1.54 -28.97
N VAL A 53 3.99 0.98 -28.77
CA VAL A 53 4.23 -0.47 -28.72
C VAL A 53 4.26 -0.87 -27.25
N PRO A 54 3.26 -1.62 -26.75
CA PRO A 54 3.23 -2.06 -25.36
C PRO A 54 4.52 -2.82 -24.95
N PRO A 55 5.12 -2.52 -23.78
CA PRO A 55 6.25 -3.29 -23.25
C PRO A 55 5.91 -4.76 -23.02
N THR A 56 6.93 -5.63 -23.05
CA THR A 56 6.79 -7.06 -22.75
C THR A 56 7.64 -7.41 -21.54
N PHE A 57 6.99 -7.78 -20.43
CA PHE A 57 7.66 -7.98 -19.15
C PHE A 57 8.19 -9.41 -18.98
N PRO A 58 9.28 -9.60 -18.21
CA PRO A 58 9.75 -10.95 -17.89
C PRO A 58 8.71 -11.72 -17.08
N ALA A 59 8.62 -13.02 -17.36
CA ALA A 59 7.79 -13.92 -16.57
C ALA A 59 8.45 -14.18 -15.20
N LEU A 60 7.62 -14.29 -14.16
CA LEU A 60 8.05 -14.80 -12.87
C LEU A 60 8.18 -16.32 -12.94
N LYS A 61 9.12 -16.88 -12.16
CA LYS A 61 9.09 -18.31 -11.87
C LYS A 61 7.73 -18.68 -11.30
N SER A 62 7.16 -19.75 -11.82
CA SER A 62 5.94 -20.35 -11.29
C SER A 62 6.14 -20.80 -9.84
N ARG A 63 5.02 -20.93 -9.11
CA ARG A 63 5.07 -21.47 -7.73
C ARG A 63 5.78 -22.81 -7.65
N LYS A 64 5.52 -23.70 -8.61
CA LYS A 64 6.14 -25.03 -8.68
C LYS A 64 7.65 -24.93 -8.84
N GLU A 65 8.13 -24.08 -9.76
CA GLU A 65 9.58 -23.86 -9.92
C GLU A 65 10.21 -23.29 -8.64
N GLN A 66 9.53 -22.37 -7.94
CA GLN A 66 10.02 -21.84 -6.66
C GLN A 66 10.08 -22.93 -5.57
N LEU A 67 9.07 -23.82 -5.49
CA LEU A 67 9.07 -24.97 -4.57
C LEU A 67 10.20 -25.96 -4.88
N ASP A 68 10.38 -26.28 -6.16
CA ASP A 68 11.46 -27.15 -6.62
C ASP A 68 12.84 -26.51 -6.35
N ASP A 69 12.96 -25.19 -6.49
CA ASP A 69 14.15 -24.44 -6.08
C ASP A 69 14.41 -24.60 -4.59
N LEU A 70 13.42 -24.48 -3.71
CA LEU A 70 13.63 -24.71 -2.26
C LEU A 70 14.06 -26.16 -1.97
N ARG A 71 13.41 -27.16 -2.59
CA ARG A 71 13.72 -28.59 -2.41
C ARG A 71 15.14 -28.94 -2.86
N ARG A 72 15.64 -28.32 -3.92
CA ARG A 72 17.01 -28.52 -4.42
C ARG A 72 18.09 -28.02 -3.45
N HIS A 73 17.72 -27.22 -2.44
CA HIS A 73 18.65 -26.65 -1.48
C HIS A 73 18.58 -27.37 -0.13
N ASP A 74 18.61 -28.70 -0.16
CA ASP A 74 18.60 -29.57 1.03
C ASP A 74 19.99 -29.79 1.65
N GLY A 75 21.04 -29.30 1.00
CA GLY A 75 22.44 -29.48 1.41
C GLY A 75 23.12 -30.72 0.82
N SER A 76 22.51 -31.38 -0.16
CA SER A 76 23.10 -32.55 -0.85
C SER A 76 24.38 -32.22 -1.65
N SER A 77 24.66 -30.95 -1.95
CA SER A 77 25.92 -30.48 -2.54
C SER A 77 26.36 -29.13 -1.98
N SER A 78 27.64 -28.78 -2.11
CA SER A 78 28.19 -27.50 -1.59
C SER A 78 27.61 -26.25 -2.27
N ASP A 79 27.04 -26.40 -3.47
CA ASP A 79 26.37 -25.32 -4.21
C ASP A 79 24.85 -25.30 -3.97
N ALA A 80 24.34 -26.21 -3.13
CA ALA A 80 22.93 -26.36 -2.78
C ALA A 80 22.53 -25.63 -1.49
N GLU A 81 23.28 -24.64 -1.04
CA GLU A 81 22.90 -23.82 0.11
C GLU A 81 22.56 -22.37 -0.33
N TYR A 82 21.58 -21.75 0.32
CA TYR A 82 21.34 -20.31 0.18
C TYR A 82 22.34 -19.51 1.02
N ASP A 83 22.72 -18.31 0.58
CA ASP A 83 23.47 -17.40 1.46
C ASP A 83 22.57 -16.90 2.60
N LEU A 84 21.31 -16.59 2.29
CA LEU A 84 20.31 -16.14 3.26
C LEU A 84 18.95 -16.79 3.01
N LEU A 85 18.32 -17.25 4.10
CA LEU A 85 16.92 -17.62 4.14
C LEU A 85 16.15 -16.68 5.07
N ILE A 86 15.15 -15.99 4.53
CA ILE A 86 14.33 -15.02 5.24
C ILE A 86 12.95 -15.62 5.54
N ILE A 87 12.55 -15.57 6.80
CA ILE A 87 11.25 -16.04 7.28
C ILE A 87 10.34 -14.82 7.47
N GLY A 88 9.26 -14.75 6.69
CA GLY A 88 8.26 -13.68 6.71
C GLY A 88 8.28 -12.81 5.45
N GLY A 89 7.14 -12.75 4.76
CA GLY A 89 6.91 -11.99 3.53
C GLY A 89 6.17 -10.66 3.74
N GLY A 90 6.35 -10.05 4.90
CA GLY A 90 5.97 -8.66 5.16
C GLY A 90 7.01 -7.65 4.63
N ALA A 91 6.82 -6.38 4.94
CA ALA A 91 7.63 -5.29 4.38
C ALA A 91 9.11 -5.43 4.76
N THR A 92 9.37 -5.86 6.00
CA THR A 92 10.72 -6.15 6.49
C THR A 92 11.38 -7.26 5.66
N GLY A 93 10.78 -8.44 5.57
CA GLY A 93 11.40 -9.57 4.88
C GLY A 93 11.51 -9.38 3.38
N THR A 94 10.49 -8.83 2.72
CA THR A 94 10.55 -8.53 1.28
C THR A 94 11.56 -7.43 0.96
N GLY A 95 11.70 -6.43 1.83
CA GLY A 95 12.78 -5.43 1.73
C GLY A 95 14.16 -6.05 1.86
N ILE A 96 14.37 -6.94 2.84
CA ILE A 96 15.63 -7.68 3.03
C ILE A 96 15.95 -8.53 1.80
N ALA A 97 14.95 -9.20 1.22
CA ALA A 97 15.14 -10.01 0.03
C ALA A 97 15.57 -9.18 -1.19
N VAL A 98 14.96 -8.01 -1.41
CA VAL A 98 15.38 -7.09 -2.49
C VAL A 98 16.82 -6.63 -2.27
N ASP A 99 17.14 -6.13 -1.08
CA ASP A 99 18.49 -5.64 -0.80
C ASP A 99 19.55 -6.75 -0.99
N ALA A 100 19.36 -7.90 -0.34
CA ALA A 100 20.27 -9.03 -0.44
C ALA A 100 20.44 -9.53 -1.89
N ALA A 101 19.35 -9.64 -2.66
CA ALA A 101 19.43 -10.04 -4.06
C ALA A 101 20.22 -9.02 -4.90
N THR A 102 19.99 -7.71 -4.71
CA THR A 102 20.74 -6.67 -5.44
C THR A 102 22.23 -6.60 -5.09
N ARG A 103 22.61 -7.14 -3.92
CA ARG A 103 24.02 -7.31 -3.50
C ARG A 103 24.69 -8.58 -4.05
N GLY A 104 23.97 -9.36 -4.88
CA GLY A 104 24.48 -10.59 -5.47
C GLY A 104 24.55 -11.77 -4.52
N LEU A 105 23.73 -11.78 -3.47
CA LEU A 105 23.57 -12.93 -2.58
C LEU A 105 22.52 -13.90 -3.13
N LYS A 106 22.69 -15.18 -2.83
CA LYS A 106 21.71 -16.23 -3.13
C LYS A 106 20.66 -16.30 -2.03
N VAL A 107 19.43 -15.88 -2.34
CA VAL A 107 18.41 -15.59 -1.33
C VAL A 107 17.17 -16.47 -1.50
N ALA A 108 16.65 -16.97 -0.38
CA ALA A 108 15.31 -17.52 -0.26
C ALA A 108 14.46 -16.69 0.70
N LEU A 109 13.19 -16.48 0.38
CA LEU A 109 12.18 -15.90 1.27
C LEU A 109 10.95 -16.80 1.30
N VAL A 110 10.50 -17.14 2.50
CA VAL A 110 9.29 -17.94 2.73
C VAL A 110 8.29 -17.19 3.60
N GLU A 111 7.01 -17.29 3.25
CA GLU A 111 5.90 -16.65 3.94
C GLU A 111 4.78 -17.67 4.17
N ARG A 112 4.30 -17.81 5.41
CA ARG A 112 3.31 -18.83 5.80
C ARG A 112 1.96 -18.62 5.13
N ASP A 113 1.53 -17.37 5.03
CA ASP A 113 0.26 -16.96 4.43
C ASP A 113 0.55 -16.33 3.06
N ASP A 114 -0.13 -15.27 2.64
CA ASP A 114 0.25 -14.53 1.43
C ASP A 114 1.22 -13.38 1.74
N PHE A 115 1.96 -12.91 0.73
CA PHE A 115 2.76 -11.69 0.87
C PHE A 115 1.88 -10.55 1.37
N SER A 116 2.35 -9.84 2.40
CA SER A 116 1.62 -8.75 3.06
C SER A 116 0.39 -9.14 3.90
N SER A 117 0.09 -10.42 4.11
CA SER A 117 -1.10 -10.89 4.88
C SER A 117 -1.19 -10.34 6.32
N GLY A 118 -0.04 -10.18 6.97
CA GLY A 118 0.09 -9.64 8.32
C GLY A 118 -0.04 -8.12 8.38
N THR A 119 0.69 -7.48 9.30
CA THR A 119 0.63 -6.04 9.58
C THR A 119 0.87 -5.17 8.35
N SER A 120 1.67 -5.64 7.39
CA SER A 120 2.05 -4.87 6.20
C SER A 120 0.89 -4.50 5.27
N SER A 121 -0.29 -5.12 5.37
CA SER A 121 -1.50 -4.69 4.63
C SER A 121 -2.53 -3.92 5.48
N LYS A 122 -2.24 -3.71 6.76
CA LYS A 122 -3.18 -3.20 7.78
C LYS A 122 -2.73 -1.85 8.36
N SER A 123 -1.94 -1.10 7.61
CA SER A 123 -1.47 0.23 8.03
C SER A 123 -2.48 1.34 7.74
N THR A 124 -2.20 2.54 8.24
CA THR A 124 -2.90 3.79 7.85
C THR A 124 -2.64 4.21 6.40
N LYS A 125 -1.80 3.47 5.65
CA LYS A 125 -1.36 3.80 4.28
C LYS A 125 -0.63 5.14 4.17
N LEU A 126 0.02 5.59 5.26
CA LEU A 126 0.85 6.79 5.27
C LEU A 126 2.33 6.42 5.32
N VAL A 127 3.11 7.18 4.55
CA VAL A 127 4.57 7.26 4.66
C VAL A 127 4.88 8.56 5.40
N HIS A 128 4.60 8.56 6.70
CA HIS A 128 4.65 9.76 7.54
C HIS A 128 6.09 10.12 7.90
N GLY A 129 6.45 11.41 7.79
CA GLY A 129 7.77 11.90 8.21
C GLY A 129 7.87 12.36 9.67
N GLY A 130 6.79 12.30 10.47
CA GLY A 130 6.90 12.41 11.93
C GLY A 130 6.74 13.80 12.53
N VAL A 131 5.80 14.63 12.06
CA VAL A 131 5.60 16.03 12.54
C VAL A 131 5.47 16.12 14.07
N ARG A 132 4.75 15.18 14.70
CA ARG A 132 4.60 15.14 16.17
C ARG A 132 5.90 14.80 16.89
N TYR A 133 6.77 14.00 16.27
CA TYR A 133 8.08 13.70 16.83
C TYR A 133 9.00 14.92 16.74
N LEU A 134 8.89 15.73 15.68
CA LEU A 134 9.63 16.99 15.57
C LEU A 134 9.27 17.95 16.72
N GLU A 135 7.99 18.09 17.04
CA GLU A 135 7.54 18.90 18.17
C GLU A 135 8.21 18.43 19.49
N LYS A 136 8.17 17.12 19.79
CA LYS A 136 8.83 16.58 20.98
C LYS A 136 10.35 16.74 20.94
N ALA A 137 10.98 16.52 19.79
CA ALA A 137 12.43 16.65 19.61
C ALA A 137 12.90 18.07 19.92
N VAL A 138 12.19 19.08 19.40
CA VAL A 138 12.52 20.48 19.62
C VAL A 138 12.23 20.91 21.06
N MET A 139 11.06 20.55 21.59
CA MET A 139 10.64 20.96 22.94
C MET A 139 11.49 20.31 24.05
N ASN A 140 11.93 19.06 23.85
CA ASN A 140 12.68 18.31 24.85
C ASN A 140 14.18 18.19 24.53
N LEU A 141 14.67 18.81 23.44
CA LEU A 141 16.04 18.67 22.94
C LEU A 141 16.46 17.18 22.76
N ASP A 142 15.52 16.37 22.27
CA ASP A 142 15.69 14.92 22.11
C ASP A 142 16.26 14.62 20.72
N TYR A 143 17.60 14.51 20.65
CA TYR A 143 18.33 14.24 19.42
C TYR A 143 17.93 12.92 18.74
N PRO A 144 17.78 11.78 19.46
CA PRO A 144 17.25 10.55 18.87
C PRO A 144 15.88 10.73 18.19
N GLN A 145 14.98 11.53 18.74
CA GLN A 145 13.69 11.84 18.08
C GLN A 145 13.87 12.65 16.79
N LEU A 146 14.83 13.57 16.76
CA LEU A 146 15.13 14.35 15.55
C LEU A 146 15.70 13.46 14.44
N GLU A 147 16.61 12.54 14.78
CA GLU A 147 17.19 11.58 13.84
C GLU A 147 16.11 10.73 13.17
N LEU A 148 15.14 10.22 13.95
CA LEU A 148 13.99 9.47 13.43
C LEU A 148 13.15 10.29 12.43
N VAL A 149 13.00 11.60 12.63
CA VAL A 149 12.27 12.48 11.71
C VAL A 149 13.05 12.65 10.40
N ILE A 150 14.36 12.90 10.49
CA ILE A 150 15.22 13.08 9.31
C ILE A 150 15.25 11.79 8.47
N GLU A 151 15.40 10.64 9.14
CA GLU A 151 15.32 9.33 8.52
C GLU A 151 14.00 9.13 7.79
N ALA A 152 12.88 9.35 8.48
CA ALA A 152 11.55 9.17 7.90
C ALA A 152 11.30 10.09 6.70
N LEU A 153 11.82 11.32 6.72
CA LEU A 153 11.74 12.27 5.61
C LEU A 153 12.54 11.78 4.39
N ARG A 154 13.77 11.27 4.61
CA ARG A 154 14.61 10.69 3.55
C ARG A 154 13.93 9.47 2.93
N GLU A 155 13.45 8.54 3.75
CA GLU A 155 12.81 7.33 3.27
C GLU A 155 11.50 7.64 2.53
N ARG A 156 10.70 8.61 3.01
CA ARG A 156 9.50 9.08 2.29
C ARG A 156 9.82 9.54 0.86
N ARG A 157 10.93 10.23 0.65
CA ARG A 157 11.36 10.61 -0.70
C ARG A 157 11.73 9.38 -1.52
N THR A 158 12.41 8.39 -0.92
CA THR A 158 12.74 7.13 -1.58
C THR A 158 11.49 6.43 -2.10
N PHE A 159 10.41 6.30 -1.30
CA PHE A 159 9.14 5.71 -1.74
C PHE A 159 8.61 6.34 -3.04
N LEU A 160 8.59 7.67 -3.11
CA LEU A 160 8.14 8.42 -4.28
C LEU A 160 9.03 8.23 -5.50
N ASN A 161 10.30 7.86 -5.31
CA ASN A 161 11.25 7.65 -6.40
C ASN A 161 11.21 6.20 -6.91
N ILE A 162 11.22 5.22 -6.01
CA ILE A 162 11.32 3.80 -6.38
C ILE A 162 9.97 3.18 -6.78
N ALA A 163 8.86 3.77 -6.33
CA ALA A 163 7.50 3.31 -6.61
C ALA A 163 6.51 4.49 -6.78
N PRO A 164 6.73 5.38 -7.77
CA PRO A 164 5.91 6.59 -7.98
C PRO A 164 4.45 6.30 -8.35
N HIS A 165 4.15 5.10 -8.84
CA HIS A 165 2.79 4.67 -9.13
C HIS A 165 2.03 4.30 -7.86
N LEU A 166 2.71 3.79 -6.83
CA LEU A 166 2.10 3.34 -5.57
C LEU A 166 2.18 4.36 -4.44
N SER A 167 2.96 5.42 -4.63
CA SER A 167 3.24 6.43 -3.60
C SER A 167 2.99 7.83 -4.16
N ASN A 168 2.28 8.66 -3.41
CA ASN A 168 1.97 10.03 -3.80
C ASN A 168 1.99 10.98 -2.59
N SER A 169 2.01 12.28 -2.86
CA SER A 169 1.76 13.27 -1.83
C SER A 169 0.26 13.38 -1.54
N VAL A 170 -0.11 13.50 -0.27
CA VAL A 170 -1.47 13.77 0.19
C VAL A 170 -1.52 15.08 0.99
N PRO A 171 -2.37 16.05 0.60
CA PRO A 171 -2.64 17.23 1.41
C PRO A 171 -3.57 16.88 2.56
N ILE A 172 -3.22 17.31 3.78
CA ILE A 172 -3.98 17.06 5.00
C ILE A 172 -4.33 18.39 5.65
N LEU A 173 -5.63 18.62 5.83
CA LEU A 173 -6.17 19.80 6.49
C LEU A 173 -6.25 19.60 8.01
N LEU A 174 -5.65 20.54 8.74
CA LEU A 174 -5.76 20.68 10.17
C LEU A 174 -6.66 21.89 10.50
N PRO A 175 -7.88 21.70 11.02
CA PRO A 175 -8.73 22.79 11.44
C PRO A 175 -8.19 23.44 12.73
N LEU A 176 -8.23 24.77 12.82
CA LEU A 176 -7.73 25.53 13.95
C LEU A 176 -8.89 26.19 14.70
N GLN A 177 -8.95 25.99 16.01
CA GLN A 177 -10.06 26.48 16.84
C GLN A 177 -9.73 27.78 17.57
N GLN A 178 -8.45 28.02 17.89
CA GLN A 178 -8.01 29.16 18.67
C GLN A 178 -6.98 29.99 17.89
N TRP A 179 -7.06 31.31 17.98
CA TRP A 179 -6.20 32.22 17.20
C TRP A 179 -4.71 32.02 17.44
N TRP A 180 -4.29 31.64 18.65
CA TRP A 180 -2.88 31.37 18.95
C TRP A 180 -2.36 30.08 18.29
N GLN A 181 -3.25 29.12 17.97
CA GLN A 181 -2.86 27.88 17.30
C GLN A 181 -2.37 28.17 15.87
N ALA A 182 -2.89 29.22 15.22
CA ALA A 182 -2.48 29.59 13.87
C ALA A 182 -0.98 29.90 13.75
N PRO A 183 -0.40 30.88 14.48
CA PRO A 183 1.04 31.12 14.43
C PRO A 183 1.84 29.93 14.96
N TYR A 184 1.38 29.23 16.00
CA TYR A 184 2.08 28.06 16.56
C TYR A 184 2.23 26.93 15.54
N MET A 185 1.12 26.45 14.98
CA MET A 185 1.12 25.34 14.02
C MET A 185 1.72 25.75 12.67
N TRP A 186 1.59 27.02 12.28
CA TRP A 186 2.28 27.53 11.08
C TRP A 186 3.80 27.47 11.25
N CYS A 187 4.32 27.93 12.39
CA CYS A 187 5.75 27.81 12.69
C CYS A 187 6.21 26.35 12.73
N GLY A 188 5.45 25.45 13.37
CA GLY A 188 5.77 24.02 13.43
C GLY A 188 5.81 23.36 12.04
N THR A 189 4.79 23.61 11.21
CA THR A 189 4.76 23.08 9.84
C THR A 189 5.84 23.69 8.96
N LYS A 190 6.24 24.95 9.17
CA LYS A 190 7.36 25.57 8.46
C LYS A 190 8.72 25.06 8.91
N ALA A 191 8.89 24.78 10.20
CA ALA A 191 10.08 24.09 10.70
C ALA A 191 10.20 22.69 10.07
N TYR A 192 9.09 21.96 9.97
CA TYR A 192 9.03 20.67 9.30
C TYR A 192 9.34 20.76 7.80
N ASP A 193 8.75 21.75 7.09
CA ASP A 193 9.09 22.04 5.70
C ASP A 193 10.59 22.31 5.54
N LEU A 194 11.16 23.15 6.38
CA LEU A 194 12.57 23.54 6.31
C LEU A 194 13.48 22.33 6.55
N LEU A 195 13.18 21.52 7.58
CA LEU A 195 13.91 20.30 7.91
C LEU A 195 13.86 19.27 6.78
N ALA A 196 12.71 19.17 6.10
CA ALA A 196 12.57 18.28 4.96
C ALA A 196 13.46 18.68 3.78
N GLY A 197 13.77 19.98 3.61
CA GLY A 197 14.76 20.40 2.62
C GLY A 197 14.42 19.92 1.20
N SER A 198 15.37 19.25 0.55
CA SER A 198 15.19 18.59 -0.76
C SER A 198 14.36 17.30 -0.71
N GLN A 199 14.13 16.76 0.50
CA GLN A 199 13.21 15.64 0.80
C GLN A 199 11.78 16.13 1.11
N GLY A 200 11.54 17.44 0.95
CA GLY A 200 10.23 18.06 1.11
C GLY A 200 9.18 17.47 0.18
N LEU A 201 7.92 17.81 0.45
CA LEU A 201 6.84 17.71 -0.53
C LEU A 201 6.45 19.14 -0.90
N GLU A 202 5.20 19.36 -1.29
CA GLU A 202 4.65 20.70 -1.45
C GLU A 202 4.72 21.50 -0.12
N GLY A 203 4.82 22.83 -0.23
CA GLY A 203 4.94 23.70 0.94
C GLY A 203 3.62 23.83 1.72
N SER A 204 3.71 23.79 3.05
CA SER A 204 2.53 24.02 3.90
C SER A 204 1.95 25.43 3.71
N TYR A 205 0.65 25.61 3.89
CA TYR A 205 0.03 26.93 3.78
C TYR A 205 -1.18 27.10 4.70
N PHE A 206 -1.47 28.36 5.04
CA PHE A 206 -2.65 28.73 5.79
C PHE A 206 -3.86 28.89 4.87
N MET A 207 -4.98 28.34 5.31
CA MET A 207 -6.26 28.41 4.62
C MET A 207 -7.27 29.17 5.48
N THR A 208 -7.83 30.24 4.92
CA THR A 208 -8.91 30.99 5.57
C THR A 208 -10.15 30.12 5.76
N LYS A 209 -10.93 30.36 6.82
CA LYS A 209 -12.16 29.58 7.10
C LYS A 209 -13.14 29.47 5.92
N SER A 210 -13.34 30.53 5.14
CA SER A 210 -14.23 30.53 3.98
C SER A 210 -13.75 29.57 2.89
N LYS A 211 -12.45 29.58 2.57
CA LYS A 211 -11.83 28.62 1.65
C LYS A 211 -11.92 27.20 2.18
N ALA A 212 -11.64 26.99 3.47
CA ALA A 212 -11.73 25.66 4.09
C ALA A 212 -13.14 25.07 3.96
N TRP A 213 -14.19 25.86 4.20
CA TRP A 213 -15.58 25.39 4.02
C TRP A 213 -15.98 25.22 2.54
N ALA A 214 -15.39 25.99 1.62
CA ALA A 214 -15.62 25.79 0.20
C ALA A 214 -15.00 24.47 -0.29
N GLU A 215 -13.80 24.14 0.20
CA GLU A 215 -13.11 22.89 -0.15
C GLU A 215 -13.65 21.67 0.59
N PHE A 216 -14.09 21.83 1.85
CA PHE A 216 -14.70 20.79 2.67
C PHE A 216 -16.10 21.24 3.15
N PRO A 217 -17.15 21.07 2.31
CA PRO A 217 -18.50 21.54 2.63
C PRO A 217 -19.11 20.88 3.88
N LEU A 218 -18.68 19.66 4.20
CA LEU A 218 -19.16 18.88 5.35
C LEU A 218 -18.41 19.20 6.65
N LEU A 219 -17.36 20.03 6.59
CA LEU A 219 -16.55 20.41 7.75
C LEU A 219 -17.38 21.26 8.71
N ARG A 220 -17.27 20.94 10.00
CA ARG A 220 -17.93 21.67 11.08
C ARG A 220 -17.52 23.15 11.08
N ARG A 221 -18.50 24.03 11.26
CA ARG A 221 -18.30 25.49 11.15
C ARG A 221 -18.03 26.19 12.48
N ASN A 222 -18.32 25.55 13.61
CA ASN A 222 -18.27 26.18 14.92
C ASN A 222 -16.81 26.36 15.38
N ASN A 223 -16.53 27.52 15.98
CA ASN A 223 -15.26 27.85 16.64
C ASN A 223 -14.00 27.73 15.76
N MET A 224 -14.11 27.68 14.43
CA MET A 224 -12.93 27.61 13.55
C MET A 224 -12.44 29.00 13.16
N VAL A 225 -11.17 29.30 13.43
CA VAL A 225 -10.51 30.56 13.05
C VAL A 225 -9.84 30.49 11.68
N GLY A 226 -9.49 29.28 11.24
CA GLY A 226 -8.85 28.96 9.96
C GLY A 226 -8.41 27.51 9.93
N ALA A 227 -7.59 27.16 8.96
CA ALA A 227 -7.00 25.83 8.84
C ALA A 227 -5.57 25.91 8.29
N LEU A 228 -4.79 24.86 8.48
CA LEU A 228 -3.49 24.66 7.84
C LEU A 228 -3.56 23.44 6.94
N ILE A 229 -2.95 23.54 5.76
CA ILE A 229 -2.64 22.39 4.92
C ILE A 229 -1.16 22.10 5.07
N TYR A 230 -0.85 20.85 5.39
CA TYR A 230 0.50 20.29 5.23
C TYR A 230 0.43 19.03 4.37
N TYR A 231 1.58 18.60 3.87
CA TYR A 231 1.68 17.48 2.95
C TYR A 231 2.43 16.32 3.57
N ASP A 232 1.92 15.13 3.32
CA ASP A 232 2.61 13.89 3.66
C ASP A 232 2.63 12.88 2.53
N GLY A 233 3.34 11.77 2.75
CA GLY A 233 3.34 10.63 1.83
C GLY A 233 2.17 9.71 2.12
N GLN A 234 1.49 9.26 1.07
CA GLN A 234 0.51 8.17 1.10
C GLN A 234 0.97 7.07 0.16
N HIS A 235 0.72 5.81 0.50
CA HIS A 235 1.10 4.68 -0.35
C HIS A 235 0.15 3.49 -0.26
N ASN A 236 0.14 2.63 -1.28
CA ASN A 236 -0.53 1.33 -1.22
C ASN A 236 0.37 0.28 -0.58
N ASP A 237 0.17 0.07 0.72
CA ASP A 237 0.96 -0.81 1.57
C ASP A 237 1.05 -2.24 1.02
N SER A 238 -0.07 -2.88 0.73
CA SER A 238 -0.09 -4.25 0.20
C SER A 238 0.52 -4.35 -1.20
N ARG A 239 0.23 -3.41 -2.10
CA ARG A 239 0.79 -3.43 -3.46
C ARG A 239 2.29 -3.19 -3.46
N MET A 240 2.76 -2.30 -2.58
CA MET A 240 4.18 -2.02 -2.37
C MET A 240 4.90 -3.29 -1.94
N ASN A 241 4.34 -4.01 -0.95
CA ASN A 241 4.93 -5.25 -0.45
C ASN A 241 4.98 -6.36 -1.50
N VAL A 242 3.90 -6.56 -2.26
CA VAL A 242 3.90 -7.54 -3.35
C VAL A 242 4.95 -7.13 -4.39
N SER A 243 5.03 -5.85 -4.76
CA SER A 243 6.03 -5.36 -5.73
C SER A 243 7.47 -5.60 -5.25
N LEU A 244 7.74 -5.49 -3.95
CA LEU A 244 9.04 -5.87 -3.35
C LEU A 244 9.33 -7.37 -3.55
N ALA A 245 8.40 -8.25 -3.18
CA ALA A 245 8.56 -9.69 -3.35
C ALA A 245 8.82 -10.07 -4.82
N LEU A 246 8.04 -9.51 -5.74
CA LEU A 246 8.18 -9.78 -7.17
C LEU A 246 9.48 -9.21 -7.75
N THR A 247 9.91 -8.04 -7.28
CA THR A 247 11.21 -7.46 -7.68
C THR A 247 12.36 -8.34 -7.22
N ALA A 248 12.33 -8.85 -5.97
CA ALA A 248 13.34 -9.79 -5.48
C ALA A 248 13.37 -11.08 -6.33
N SER A 249 12.20 -11.62 -6.67
CA SER A 249 12.07 -12.79 -7.55
C SER A 249 12.71 -12.58 -8.92
N LEU A 250 12.42 -11.45 -9.56
CA LEU A 250 12.99 -11.11 -10.87
C LEU A 250 14.49 -10.85 -10.82
N TYR A 251 15.03 -10.43 -9.66
CA TYR A 251 16.47 -10.32 -9.41
C TYR A 251 17.10 -11.65 -8.96
N GLY A 252 16.36 -12.75 -9.01
CA GLY A 252 16.89 -14.11 -8.86
C GLY A 252 16.66 -14.75 -7.49
N ALA A 253 16.00 -14.06 -6.55
CA ALA A 253 15.64 -14.67 -5.26
C ALA A 253 14.55 -15.73 -5.44
N THR A 254 14.61 -16.78 -4.63
CA THR A 254 13.50 -17.74 -4.50
C THR A 254 12.50 -17.16 -3.52
N VAL A 255 11.28 -16.81 -3.96
CA VAL A 255 10.25 -16.22 -3.09
C VAL A 255 8.98 -17.06 -3.13
N LEU A 256 8.52 -17.52 -1.97
CA LEU A 256 7.39 -18.44 -1.87
C LEU A 256 6.44 -18.03 -0.74
N ASN A 257 5.21 -17.64 -1.08
CA ASN A 257 4.12 -17.50 -0.13
C ASN A 257 3.48 -18.87 0.18
N HIS A 258 2.57 -18.95 1.14
CA HIS A 258 1.90 -20.16 1.59
C HIS A 258 2.86 -21.32 1.96
N PHE A 259 4.02 -21.01 2.55
CA PHE A 259 5.01 -21.97 3.03
C PHE A 259 5.33 -21.71 4.51
N GLU A 260 5.00 -22.68 5.36
CA GLU A 260 5.16 -22.58 6.81
C GLU A 260 6.51 -23.14 7.24
N VAL A 261 7.33 -22.34 7.93
CA VAL A 261 8.48 -22.85 8.67
C VAL A 261 8.00 -23.44 10.00
N THR A 262 8.35 -24.70 10.24
CA THR A 262 7.88 -25.47 11.41
C THR A 262 9.00 -25.73 12.43
N SER A 263 10.27 -25.75 12.00
CA SER A 263 11.42 -25.80 12.94
C SER A 263 12.70 -25.20 12.36
N LEU A 264 13.61 -24.80 13.25
CA LEU A 264 14.98 -24.40 12.91
C LEU A 264 15.91 -25.60 13.01
N GLU A 265 16.75 -25.82 12.00
CA GLU A 265 17.71 -26.93 11.98
C GLU A 265 19.06 -26.46 12.52
N LYS A 266 19.62 -27.21 13.48
CA LYS A 266 20.90 -26.91 14.12
C LYS A 266 21.93 -28.01 13.89
N ASP A 267 23.19 -27.63 13.79
CA ASP A 267 24.32 -28.56 13.75
C ASP A 267 24.66 -29.10 15.16
N ALA A 268 25.68 -29.96 15.24
CA ALA A 268 26.15 -30.53 16.51
C ALA A 268 26.70 -29.49 17.51
N ASN A 269 27.07 -28.30 17.04
CA ASN A 269 27.54 -27.17 17.86
C ASN A 269 26.38 -26.24 18.28
N GLY A 270 25.14 -26.58 17.92
CA GLY A 270 23.96 -25.77 18.19
C GLY A 270 23.82 -24.54 17.29
N LYS A 271 24.55 -24.46 16.17
CA LYS A 271 24.44 -23.37 15.19
C LYS A 271 23.35 -23.69 14.17
N ILE A 272 22.54 -22.69 13.84
CA ILE A 272 21.48 -22.83 12.82
C ILE A 272 22.12 -22.98 11.45
N THR A 273 21.59 -23.92 10.67
CA THR A 273 22.07 -24.30 9.33
C THR A 273 20.94 -24.34 8.28
N GLY A 274 19.75 -23.91 8.66
CA GLY A 274 18.57 -23.98 7.82
C GLY A 274 17.28 -24.11 8.61
N VAL A 275 16.22 -24.49 7.90
CA VAL A 275 14.86 -24.66 8.45
C VAL A 275 14.22 -25.92 7.91
N LYS A 276 13.21 -26.43 8.61
CA LYS A 276 12.18 -27.31 8.04
C LYS A 276 10.89 -26.54 7.85
N GLY A 277 10.17 -26.88 6.80
CA GLY A 277 8.85 -26.32 6.56
C GLY A 277 8.06 -27.11 5.54
N ARG A 278 6.82 -26.67 5.31
CA ARG A 278 5.85 -27.34 4.45
C ARG A 278 5.05 -26.36 3.60
N ASP A 279 4.64 -26.81 2.42
CA ASP A 279 3.69 -26.09 1.58
C ASP A 279 2.26 -26.22 2.13
N VAL A 280 1.67 -25.09 2.51
CA VAL A 280 0.33 -25.03 3.10
C VAL A 280 -0.74 -25.34 2.05
N LEU A 281 -0.51 -25.03 0.77
CA LEU A 281 -1.50 -25.23 -0.30
C LEU A 281 -1.63 -26.70 -0.72
N SER A 282 -0.54 -27.47 -0.71
CA SER A 282 -0.58 -28.91 -1.04
C SER A 282 -1.60 -29.70 -0.21
N SER A 283 -1.85 -29.27 1.03
CA SER A 283 -2.88 -29.84 1.90
C SER A 283 -4.32 -29.53 1.45
N LEU A 284 -4.51 -28.41 0.75
CA LEU A 284 -5.80 -27.94 0.22
C LEU A 284 -6.09 -28.53 -1.16
N ASP A 285 -5.06 -28.73 -1.98
CA ASP A 285 -5.18 -29.21 -3.36
C ASP A 285 -5.15 -30.75 -3.48
N LYS A 286 -4.97 -31.47 -2.36
CA LYS A 286 -4.89 -32.95 -2.29
C LYS A 286 -3.78 -33.55 -3.18
N ASP A 287 -2.66 -32.85 -3.29
CA ASP A 287 -1.49 -33.36 -4.00
C ASP A 287 -0.89 -34.59 -3.30
N ALA A 288 -0.32 -35.52 -4.08
CA ALA A 288 0.24 -36.78 -3.59
C ALA A 288 1.42 -36.59 -2.62
N ASP A 289 2.11 -35.44 -2.66
CA ASP A 289 3.22 -35.07 -1.77
C ASP A 289 2.73 -34.49 -0.42
N GLY A 290 1.41 -34.29 -0.24
CA GLY A 290 0.72 -34.23 1.04
C GLY A 290 1.27 -33.31 2.14
N GLY A 291 1.77 -32.11 1.82
CA GLY A 291 2.29 -31.20 2.85
C GLY A 291 3.47 -31.76 3.63
N GLN A 292 4.22 -32.69 3.04
CA GLN A 292 5.42 -33.25 3.66
C GLN A 292 6.43 -32.15 3.95
N GLU A 293 6.93 -32.14 5.18
CA GLU A 293 8.00 -31.23 5.57
C GLU A 293 9.30 -31.60 4.86
N PHE A 294 10.03 -30.59 4.39
CA PHE A 294 11.37 -30.76 3.86
C PHE A 294 12.34 -29.70 4.40
N GLN A 295 13.63 -30.02 4.31
CA GLN A 295 14.71 -29.17 4.80
C GLN A 295 15.14 -28.17 3.73
N ILE A 296 15.46 -26.96 4.17
CA ILE A 296 16.07 -25.92 3.34
C ILE A 296 17.32 -25.42 4.08
N ARG A 297 18.48 -25.50 3.42
CA ARG A 297 19.77 -25.09 3.97
C ARG A 297 20.11 -23.66 3.62
N ALA A 298 20.67 -22.95 4.59
CA ALA A 298 21.16 -21.59 4.40
C ALA A 298 22.29 -21.27 5.39
N LYS A 299 23.28 -20.49 4.91
CA LYS A 299 24.40 -20.00 5.73
C LYS A 299 23.92 -19.08 6.84
N GLY A 300 22.89 -18.29 6.57
CA GLY A 300 22.23 -17.41 7.54
C GLY A 300 20.71 -17.51 7.45
N VAL A 301 20.04 -17.50 8.60
CA VAL A 301 18.58 -17.47 8.70
C VAL A 301 18.16 -16.16 9.36
N ILE A 302 17.23 -15.45 8.73
CA ILE A 302 16.70 -14.16 9.20
C ILE A 302 15.22 -14.30 9.57
N ASN A 303 14.88 -14.00 10.81
CA ASN A 303 13.51 -13.86 11.31
C ASN A 303 13.01 -12.42 11.07
N ALA A 304 12.05 -12.28 10.15
CA ALA A 304 11.39 -11.01 9.79
C ALA A 304 9.86 -11.13 9.90
N THR A 305 9.37 -11.92 10.86
CA THR A 305 7.95 -12.31 10.97
C THR A 305 7.06 -11.31 11.73
N GLY A 306 7.54 -10.08 11.93
CA GLY A 306 6.76 -8.97 12.50
C GLY A 306 6.19 -9.32 13.89
N PRO A 307 4.87 -9.28 14.11
CA PRO A 307 4.30 -9.60 15.41
C PRO A 307 4.49 -11.08 15.82
N PHE A 308 4.85 -11.95 14.88
CA PHE A 308 5.12 -13.37 15.12
C PHE A 308 6.61 -13.66 15.42
N ALA A 309 7.45 -12.62 15.55
CA ALA A 309 8.89 -12.78 15.76
C ALA A 309 9.22 -13.70 16.95
N ASP A 310 8.47 -13.57 18.05
CA ASP A 310 8.68 -14.38 19.25
C ASP A 310 8.43 -15.88 19.03
N ALA A 311 7.51 -16.25 18.12
CA ALA A 311 7.27 -17.66 17.81
C ALA A 311 8.51 -18.33 17.18
N ILE A 312 9.21 -17.63 16.29
CA ILE A 312 10.46 -18.12 15.69
C ILE A 312 11.62 -18.05 16.70
N GLU A 313 11.67 -17.01 17.54
CA GLU A 313 12.64 -16.92 18.65
C GLU A 313 12.51 -18.10 19.62
N HIS A 314 11.28 -18.53 19.93
CA HIS A 314 11.03 -19.70 20.78
C HIS A 314 11.35 -21.03 20.10
N MET A 315 11.27 -21.11 18.76
CA MET A 315 11.80 -22.26 18.02
C MET A 315 13.33 -22.38 18.18
N ASP A 316 14.03 -21.25 18.33
CA ASP A 316 15.46 -21.25 18.61
C ASP A 316 15.76 -21.61 20.07
N ASP A 317 15.08 -20.96 21.01
CA ASP A 317 15.25 -21.19 22.45
C ASP A 317 13.97 -20.84 23.22
N GLY A 318 13.26 -21.87 23.69
CA GLY A 318 12.00 -21.74 24.41
C GLY A 318 12.08 -21.00 25.75
N SER A 319 13.28 -20.74 26.28
CA SER A 319 13.47 -19.96 27.51
C SER A 319 13.52 -18.44 27.29
N ARG A 320 13.51 -17.98 26.03
CA ARG A 320 13.60 -16.56 25.70
C ARG A 320 12.39 -15.78 26.18
N LYS A 321 12.67 -14.59 26.71
CA LYS A 321 11.65 -13.61 27.03
C LYS A 321 11.11 -12.99 25.73
N PRO A 322 9.80 -12.71 25.65
CA PRO A 322 9.21 -12.04 24.50
C PRO A 322 9.88 -10.70 24.21
N LEU A 323 10.28 -10.51 22.95
CA LEU A 323 10.82 -9.28 22.40
C LEU A 323 9.69 -8.32 22.01
N VAL A 324 8.59 -8.86 21.50
CA VAL A 324 7.47 -8.08 20.95
C VAL A 324 6.44 -7.76 22.02
N SER A 325 5.99 -6.51 22.04
CA SER A 325 4.89 -5.99 22.84
C SER A 325 3.76 -5.57 21.89
N PRO A 326 2.94 -6.53 21.44
CA PRO A 326 1.94 -6.30 20.39
C PRO A 326 0.87 -5.26 20.78
N ALA A 327 0.48 -4.43 19.82
CA ALA A 327 -0.62 -3.47 19.97
C ALA A 327 -1.54 -3.45 18.74
N ALA A 328 -2.83 -3.67 18.94
CA ALA A 328 -3.85 -3.64 17.92
C ALA A 328 -4.26 -2.21 17.57
N GLY A 329 -4.37 -1.91 16.28
CA GLY A 329 -4.93 -0.68 15.77
C GLY A 329 -5.95 -0.93 14.68
N ALA A 330 -7.14 -0.36 14.86
CA ALA A 330 -8.26 -0.49 13.94
C ALA A 330 -8.42 0.74 13.03
N HIS A 331 -9.02 0.50 11.86
CA HIS A 331 -9.42 1.49 10.88
C HIS A 331 -10.79 1.15 10.30
N VAL A 332 -11.43 2.14 9.68
CA VAL A 332 -12.65 1.97 8.89
C VAL A 332 -12.55 2.64 7.53
N ILE A 333 -13.28 2.11 6.55
CA ILE A 333 -13.63 2.82 5.32
C ILE A 333 -15.04 3.40 5.42
N LEU A 334 -15.13 4.66 5.03
CA LEU A 334 -16.35 5.47 4.94
C LEU A 334 -16.56 5.97 3.50
N PRO A 335 -17.74 6.52 3.18
CA PRO A 335 -18.01 7.09 1.87
C PRO A 335 -17.07 8.25 1.54
N GLY A 336 -16.58 8.30 0.29
CA GLY A 336 -15.54 9.26 -0.14
C GLY A 336 -15.90 10.74 -0.06
N ARG A 337 -17.19 11.07 0.14
CA ARG A 337 -17.69 12.47 0.27
C ARG A 337 -17.03 13.27 1.40
N ILE A 338 -16.43 12.59 2.38
CA ILE A 338 -15.77 13.20 3.54
C ILE A 338 -14.42 13.82 3.16
N CYS A 339 -13.73 13.24 2.18
CA CYS A 339 -12.41 13.70 1.69
C CYS A 339 -12.49 14.16 0.22
N PRO A 340 -13.19 15.28 -0.07
CA PRO A 340 -13.33 15.76 -1.43
C PRO A 340 -11.98 16.14 -2.05
N ASN A 341 -11.88 16.03 -3.38
CA ASN A 341 -10.71 16.46 -4.16
C ASN A 341 -9.37 15.86 -3.70
N GLY A 342 -9.39 14.65 -3.12
CA GLY A 342 -8.17 13.97 -2.67
C GLY A 342 -7.47 14.65 -1.50
N LYS A 343 -8.20 15.40 -0.66
CA LYS A 343 -7.65 16.05 0.54
C LYS A 343 -8.14 15.38 1.82
N GLY A 344 -7.21 15.12 2.73
CA GLY A 344 -7.48 14.53 4.04
C GLY A 344 -7.79 15.57 5.12
N LEU A 345 -8.27 15.10 6.27
CA LEU A 345 -8.46 15.85 7.50
C LEU A 345 -7.65 15.20 8.64
N LEU A 346 -7.31 16.01 9.64
CA LEU A 346 -6.64 15.57 10.86
C LEU A 346 -7.38 16.05 12.10
N GLU A 347 -7.84 15.11 12.94
CA GLU A 347 -8.22 15.40 14.32
C GLU A 347 -6.98 15.25 15.20
N ALA A 348 -6.40 16.38 15.61
CA ALA A 348 -5.14 16.42 16.35
C ALA A 348 -5.31 16.34 17.88
N SER A 349 -6.55 16.37 18.39
CA SER A 349 -6.84 16.38 19.82
C SER A 349 -8.06 15.51 20.12
N THR A 350 -7.89 14.20 19.98
CA THR A 350 -8.94 13.23 20.31
C THR A 350 -9.26 13.24 21.82
N SER A 351 -10.37 12.60 22.20
CA SER A 351 -10.81 12.50 23.60
C SER A 351 -9.78 11.92 24.58
N ASP A 352 -8.77 11.21 24.07
CA ASP A 352 -7.70 10.56 24.81
C ASP A 352 -6.28 11.04 24.46
N GLY A 353 -6.15 12.17 23.75
CA GLY A 353 -4.84 12.77 23.40
C GLY A 353 -4.06 12.09 22.27
N ARG A 354 -4.72 11.17 21.55
CA ARG A 354 -4.26 10.58 20.28
C ARG A 354 -4.63 11.49 19.09
N VAL A 355 -4.39 10.97 17.90
CA VAL A 355 -4.64 11.64 16.62
C VAL A 355 -5.42 10.67 15.74
N VAL A 356 -6.47 11.17 15.08
CA VAL A 356 -7.22 10.42 14.07
C VAL A 356 -7.04 11.08 12.71
N PHE A 357 -6.50 10.31 11.78
CA PHE A 357 -6.40 10.66 10.37
C PHE A 357 -7.69 10.28 9.66
N VAL A 358 -8.16 11.16 8.79
CA VAL A 358 -9.31 10.92 7.89
C VAL A 358 -8.83 11.23 6.48
N LEU A 359 -8.47 10.20 5.73
CA LEU A 359 -7.69 10.32 4.49
C LEU A 359 -8.50 9.85 3.29
N PRO A 360 -8.34 10.47 2.11
CA PRO A 360 -8.81 9.87 0.87
C PRO A 360 -8.08 8.54 0.64
N TRP A 361 -8.80 7.51 0.20
CA TRP A 361 -8.22 6.21 -0.12
C TRP A 361 -9.01 5.52 -1.22
N GLN A 362 -8.43 5.41 -2.43
CA GLN A 362 -9.02 4.72 -3.60
C GLN A 362 -10.52 5.04 -3.83
N GLY A 363 -10.86 6.33 -3.85
CA GLY A 363 -12.23 6.81 -4.07
C GLY A 363 -13.15 6.75 -2.84
N LYS A 364 -12.65 6.28 -1.70
CA LYS A 364 -13.33 6.25 -0.39
C LYS A 364 -12.58 7.10 0.64
N THR A 365 -13.03 7.04 1.90
CA THR A 365 -12.36 7.70 3.03
C THR A 365 -11.89 6.67 4.05
N LEU A 366 -10.60 6.65 4.35
CA LEU A 366 -10.00 5.85 5.41
C LEU A 366 -9.93 6.67 6.70
N ALA A 367 -10.42 6.13 7.81
CA ALA A 367 -10.33 6.77 9.12
C ALA A 367 -9.69 5.85 10.17
N GLY A 368 -8.80 6.40 11.00
CA GLY A 368 -8.14 5.67 12.08
C GLY A 368 -7.00 6.47 12.74
N THR A 369 -6.36 5.97 13.79
CA THR A 369 -6.37 4.58 14.28
C THR A 369 -6.57 4.52 15.80
N THR A 370 -6.96 3.35 16.30
CA THR A 370 -6.83 2.99 17.73
C THR A 370 -5.45 2.38 18.04
N ASP A 371 -5.17 2.16 19.32
CA ASP A 371 -3.94 1.59 19.85
C ASP A 371 -4.24 0.93 21.21
N ASN A 372 -4.37 -0.40 21.21
CA ASN A 372 -4.73 -1.19 22.38
C ASN A 372 -3.75 -2.35 22.53
N ALA A 373 -3.30 -2.67 23.75
CA ALA A 373 -2.60 -3.93 23.99
C ALA A 373 -3.45 -5.12 23.56
N CYS A 374 -2.84 -6.12 22.94
CA CYS A 374 -3.52 -7.29 22.42
C CYS A 374 -2.62 -8.53 22.47
N GLU A 375 -3.20 -9.71 22.26
CA GLU A 375 -2.44 -10.91 21.94
C GLU A 375 -2.12 -10.96 20.44
N VAL A 376 -1.14 -11.80 20.06
CA VAL A 376 -0.82 -12.01 18.65
C VAL A 376 -1.81 -12.99 18.04
N GLU A 377 -2.59 -12.52 17.07
CA GLU A 377 -3.58 -13.32 16.35
C GLU A 377 -3.28 -13.31 14.84
N ARG A 378 -3.63 -14.40 14.14
CA ARG A 378 -3.47 -14.51 12.68
C ARG A 378 -4.34 -13.49 11.93
N GLU A 379 -5.59 -13.35 12.35
CA GLU A 379 -6.59 -12.50 11.71
C GLU A 379 -7.31 -11.61 12.74
N PRO A 380 -6.64 -10.57 13.27
CA PRO A 380 -7.24 -9.68 14.26
C PRO A 380 -8.46 -8.96 13.68
N VAL A 381 -9.54 -8.88 14.46
CA VAL A 381 -10.80 -8.22 14.08
C VAL A 381 -10.90 -6.86 14.75
N ALA A 382 -11.42 -5.85 14.03
CA ALA A 382 -11.71 -4.54 14.62
C ALA A 382 -12.85 -4.67 15.63
N LEU A 383 -12.59 -4.31 16.90
CA LEU A 383 -13.61 -4.40 17.94
C LEU A 383 -14.66 -3.29 17.75
N GLN A 384 -15.89 -3.58 18.19
CA GLN A 384 -16.98 -2.60 18.14
C GLN A 384 -16.56 -1.29 18.83
N LYS A 385 -16.05 -1.33 20.06
CA LYS A 385 -15.58 -0.12 20.77
C LYS A 385 -14.57 0.72 19.99
N ASP A 386 -13.71 0.09 19.17
CA ASP A 386 -12.69 0.79 18.41
C ASP A 386 -13.28 1.55 17.24
N VAL A 387 -14.23 0.93 16.53
CA VAL A 387 -14.93 1.61 15.45
C VAL A 387 -15.84 2.72 15.99
N ASP A 388 -16.51 2.55 17.15
CA ASP A 388 -17.33 3.61 17.75
C ASP A 388 -16.48 4.81 18.14
N PHE A 389 -15.28 4.55 18.68
CA PHE A 389 -14.30 5.59 18.95
C PHE A 389 -13.94 6.36 17.67
N ILE A 390 -13.58 5.65 16.58
CA ILE A 390 -13.21 6.30 15.32
C ILE A 390 -14.38 7.15 14.78
N LEU A 391 -15.59 6.61 14.74
CA LEU A 391 -16.78 7.35 14.26
C LEU A 391 -17.06 8.59 15.13
N THR A 392 -16.90 8.47 16.45
CA THR A 392 -17.05 9.60 17.38
C THR A 392 -16.06 10.71 17.09
N GLU A 393 -14.79 10.37 16.89
CA GLU A 393 -13.73 11.35 16.60
C GLU A 393 -13.90 11.97 15.20
N VAL A 394 -14.23 11.17 14.18
CA VAL A 394 -14.56 11.67 12.84
C VAL A 394 -15.73 12.66 12.89
N ASN A 395 -16.80 12.34 13.63
CA ASN A 395 -17.98 13.18 13.73
C ASN A 395 -17.71 14.53 14.42
N LYS A 396 -16.62 14.69 15.18
CA LYS A 396 -16.20 16.01 15.71
C LYS A 396 -15.80 16.98 14.60
N LEU A 397 -15.27 16.45 13.49
CA LEU A 397 -14.87 17.23 12.32
C LEU A 397 -16.05 17.58 11.43
N LEU A 398 -17.16 16.84 11.51
CA LEU A 398 -18.29 16.96 10.59
C LEU A 398 -19.43 17.80 11.16
N LEU A 399 -20.23 18.35 10.25
CA LEU A 399 -21.54 18.92 10.55
C LEU A 399 -22.49 17.83 11.10
N PRO A 400 -23.40 18.15 12.04
CA PRO A 400 -24.33 17.16 12.61
C PRO A 400 -25.15 16.41 11.55
N GLU A 401 -25.62 17.08 10.51
CA GLU A 401 -26.38 16.50 9.39
C GLU A 401 -25.53 15.60 8.47
N ALA A 402 -24.20 15.71 8.56
CA ALA A 402 -23.24 14.90 7.81
C ALA A 402 -22.60 13.80 8.69
N ALA A 403 -23.07 13.63 9.93
CA ALA A 403 -22.53 12.66 10.85
C ALA A 403 -22.64 11.24 10.27
N VAL A 404 -21.54 10.49 10.36
CA VAL A 404 -21.48 9.10 9.92
C VAL A 404 -21.89 8.16 11.05
N THR A 405 -22.54 7.08 10.67
CA THR A 405 -23.01 6.01 11.55
C THR A 405 -22.35 4.69 11.20
N ARG A 406 -22.70 3.64 11.96
CA ARG A 406 -22.28 2.28 11.65
C ARG A 406 -22.70 1.78 10.27
N ASN A 407 -23.85 2.23 9.79
CA ASN A 407 -24.37 1.84 8.48
C ASN A 407 -23.58 2.48 7.33
N ASP A 408 -22.77 3.51 7.60
CA ASP A 408 -21.87 4.11 6.62
C ASP A 408 -20.51 3.38 6.52
N VAL A 409 -20.20 2.46 7.44
CA VAL A 409 -18.92 1.72 7.43
C VAL A 409 -18.96 0.66 6.34
N LEU A 410 -18.12 0.84 5.31
CA LEU A 410 -18.04 -0.07 4.16
C LEU A 410 -17.12 -1.27 4.42
N ALA A 411 -16.09 -1.07 5.23
CA ALA A 411 -15.16 -2.09 5.70
C ALA A 411 -14.49 -1.62 7.00
N SER A 412 -14.02 -2.55 7.82
CA SER A 412 -13.20 -2.27 8.99
C SER A 412 -12.12 -3.34 9.15
N TRP A 413 -10.93 -2.98 9.60
CA TRP A 413 -9.88 -3.97 9.85
C TRP A 413 -9.07 -3.60 11.08
N SER A 414 -8.38 -4.58 11.64
CA SER A 414 -7.38 -4.38 12.69
C SER A 414 -6.03 -4.92 12.22
N GLY A 415 -4.95 -4.29 12.68
CA GLY A 415 -3.57 -4.75 12.49
C GLY A 415 -2.78 -4.70 13.78
N ILE A 416 -1.81 -5.60 13.93
CA ILE A 416 -0.98 -5.71 15.14
C ILE A 416 0.37 -5.04 14.88
N ARG A 417 0.68 -4.00 15.64
CA ARG A 417 1.97 -3.32 15.64
C ARG A 417 3.00 -4.17 16.38
N PRO A 418 4.13 -4.54 15.77
CA PRO A 418 5.18 -5.29 16.44
C PRO A 418 6.09 -4.34 17.23
N LEU A 419 5.58 -3.68 18.27
CA LEU A 419 6.42 -2.82 19.11
C LEU A 419 7.46 -3.70 19.82
N VAL A 420 8.69 -3.23 19.96
CA VAL A 420 9.80 -4.06 20.49
C VAL A 420 10.35 -3.47 21.77
N ARG A 421 10.76 -4.34 22.68
CA ARG A 421 11.52 -3.99 23.89
C ARG A 421 12.99 -4.22 23.64
N ASP A 422 13.86 -3.34 24.14
CA ASP A 422 15.30 -3.58 24.06
C ASP A 422 15.68 -4.65 25.11
N PRO A 423 16.17 -5.84 24.71
CA PRO A 423 16.59 -6.86 25.65
C PRO A 423 17.81 -6.43 26.51
N LYS A 424 18.54 -5.39 26.10
CA LYS A 424 19.70 -4.85 26.83
C LYS A 424 19.33 -3.68 27.75
N ALA A 425 18.11 -3.15 27.68
CA ALA A 425 17.70 -2.04 28.53
C ALA A 425 17.50 -2.49 29.98
N LYS A 426 18.05 -1.70 30.92
CA LYS A 426 17.91 -1.95 32.37
C LYS A 426 16.46 -1.81 32.88
N ASN A 427 15.63 -1.05 32.16
CA ASN A 427 14.21 -0.87 32.46
C ASN A 427 13.38 -1.62 31.41
N THR A 428 12.59 -2.59 31.85
CA THR A 428 11.75 -3.47 31.00
C THR A 428 10.59 -2.75 30.28
N GLU A 429 10.42 -1.44 30.51
CA GLU A 429 9.30 -0.63 30.02
C GLU A 429 9.65 0.30 28.85
N SER A 430 10.94 0.50 28.52
CA SER A 430 11.31 1.38 27.42
C SER A 430 11.20 0.66 26.07
N LEU A 431 10.07 0.87 25.39
CA LEU A 431 9.89 0.43 24.00
C LEU A 431 10.90 1.13 23.08
N VAL A 432 11.56 0.34 22.23
CA VAL A 432 12.42 0.86 21.16
C VAL A 432 11.50 1.48 20.10
N ARG A 433 11.73 2.76 19.80
CA ARG A 433 10.92 3.52 18.84
C ARG A 433 11.37 3.32 17.39
N SER A 434 12.58 2.80 17.18
CA SER A 434 13.14 2.33 15.92
C SER A 434 12.88 0.82 15.73
N HIS A 435 13.55 0.21 14.76
CA HIS A 435 13.73 -1.24 14.68
C HIS A 435 14.89 -1.72 15.54
N LEU A 436 14.95 -3.03 15.68
CA LEU A 436 16.02 -3.77 16.33
C LEU A 436 16.53 -4.86 15.40
N VAL A 437 17.85 -4.99 15.29
CA VAL A 437 18.54 -6.11 14.65
C VAL A 437 19.38 -6.82 15.72
N THR A 438 19.07 -8.09 16.00
CA THR A 438 19.80 -8.92 16.97
C THR A 438 20.27 -10.22 16.36
N VAL A 439 21.33 -10.79 16.93
CA VAL A 439 21.83 -12.11 16.56
C VAL A 439 21.90 -12.98 17.81
N SER A 440 21.24 -14.13 17.72
CA SER A 440 21.22 -15.20 18.70
C SER A 440 22.59 -15.90 18.84
N PRO A 441 22.91 -16.52 20.00
CA PRO A 441 24.07 -17.40 20.12
C PRO A 441 24.09 -18.57 19.11
N SER A 442 22.93 -19.06 18.67
CA SER A 442 22.84 -20.10 17.64
C SER A 442 22.97 -19.55 16.21
N GLY A 443 22.95 -18.23 16.03
CA GLY A 443 23.08 -17.56 14.73
C GLY A 443 21.76 -17.12 14.09
N LEU A 444 20.61 -17.22 14.76
CA LEU A 444 19.37 -16.60 14.27
C LEU A 444 19.51 -15.07 14.28
N LEU A 445 19.39 -14.43 13.11
CA LEU A 445 19.30 -12.98 13.02
C LEU A 445 17.83 -12.57 13.04
N THR A 446 17.44 -11.65 13.92
CA THR A 446 16.07 -11.16 14.02
C THR A 446 16.01 -9.68 13.72
N CYS A 447 15.13 -9.30 12.77
CA CYS A 447 14.80 -7.91 12.48
C CYS A 447 13.34 -7.65 12.86
N ALA A 448 13.12 -6.91 13.94
CA ALA A 448 11.81 -6.66 14.52
C ALA A 448 11.60 -5.18 14.85
N GLY A 449 10.34 -4.76 15.02
CA GLY A 449 10.00 -3.37 15.26
C GLY A 449 9.86 -2.54 13.98
N GLY A 450 10.18 -1.26 14.11
CA GLY A 450 10.19 -0.33 12.99
C GLY A 450 8.81 0.05 12.45
N LYS A 451 8.81 0.64 11.25
CA LYS A 451 7.62 1.19 10.58
C LYS A 451 7.68 0.90 9.08
N TRP A 452 6.53 0.98 8.42
CA TRP A 452 6.48 0.97 6.96
C TRP A 452 7.41 2.03 6.35
N THR A 453 7.41 3.26 6.86
CA THR A 453 8.29 4.33 6.34
C THR A 453 9.77 3.95 6.34
N THR A 454 10.26 3.17 7.31
CA THR A 454 11.69 2.87 7.48
C THR A 454 12.09 1.47 7.00
N TYR A 455 11.18 0.73 6.35
CA TYR A 455 11.41 -0.69 6.00
C TYR A 455 12.70 -0.93 5.21
N ARG A 456 13.08 0.01 4.32
CA ARG A 456 14.26 -0.13 3.45
C ARG A 456 15.55 0.06 4.24
N GLN A 457 15.59 1.00 5.18
CA GLN A 457 16.71 1.12 6.10
C GLN A 457 16.81 -0.09 7.03
N MET A 458 15.67 -0.59 7.54
CA MET A 458 15.64 -1.83 8.31
C MET A 458 16.24 -3.02 7.53
N ALA A 459 15.93 -3.09 6.23
CA ALA A 459 16.48 -4.11 5.36
C ALA A 459 17.99 -3.97 5.17
N GLU A 460 18.46 -2.74 4.90
CA GLU A 460 19.88 -2.42 4.76
C GLU A 460 20.68 -2.83 6.01
N ASP A 461 20.18 -2.46 7.21
CA ASP A 461 20.82 -2.79 8.47
C ASP A 461 20.84 -4.30 8.74
N ALA A 462 19.75 -5.00 8.41
CA ALA A 462 19.66 -6.46 8.60
C ALA A 462 20.62 -7.20 7.65
N VAL A 463 20.72 -6.80 6.39
CA VAL A 463 21.64 -7.43 5.42
C VAL A 463 23.09 -7.07 5.74
N ASP A 464 23.38 -5.85 6.17
CA ASP A 464 24.71 -5.44 6.65
C ASP A 464 25.18 -6.31 7.82
N GLU A 465 24.30 -6.55 8.80
CA GLU A 465 24.60 -7.39 9.95
C GLU A 465 24.72 -8.87 9.56
N ALA A 466 23.88 -9.35 8.64
CA ALA A 466 23.94 -10.72 8.13
C ALA A 466 25.26 -10.99 7.38
N VAL A 467 25.71 -10.05 6.54
CA VAL A 467 26.99 -10.16 5.81
C VAL A 467 28.15 -10.31 6.78
N LYS A 468 28.17 -9.53 7.87
CA LYS A 468 29.21 -9.62 8.90
C LYS A 468 29.13 -10.91 9.70
N THR A 469 27.94 -11.27 10.16
CA THR A 469 27.70 -12.39 11.07
C THR A 469 27.98 -13.74 10.39
N PHE A 470 27.53 -13.92 9.15
CA PHE A 470 27.66 -15.17 8.41
C PHE A 470 28.85 -15.18 7.43
N ASN A 471 29.70 -14.14 7.48
CA ASN A 471 30.88 -13.99 6.61
C ASN A 471 30.53 -14.15 5.12
N LEU A 472 29.42 -13.55 4.70
CA LEU A 472 28.95 -13.62 3.32
C LEU A 472 29.81 -12.72 2.43
N LYS A 473 29.83 -13.03 1.13
CA LYS A 473 30.60 -12.30 0.13
C LYS A 473 29.67 -11.70 -0.91
N PRO A 474 29.10 -10.50 -0.65
CA PRO A 474 28.42 -9.73 -1.68
C PRO A 474 29.29 -9.59 -2.92
N SER A 475 28.67 -9.58 -4.09
CA SER A 475 29.37 -9.56 -5.37
C SER A 475 28.75 -8.55 -6.33
N SER A 476 29.57 -8.07 -7.26
CA SER A 476 29.07 -7.26 -8.37
C SER A 476 28.36 -8.18 -9.36
N ILE A 477 27.09 -7.87 -9.64
CA ILE A 477 26.27 -8.63 -10.60
C ILE A 477 25.60 -7.68 -11.57
N THR A 478 25.20 -8.20 -12.73
CA THR A 478 24.31 -7.48 -13.65
C THR A 478 22.89 -7.94 -13.39
N LEU A 479 22.03 -7.02 -12.96
CA LEU A 479 20.63 -7.31 -12.73
C LEU A 479 19.87 -7.34 -14.08
N PRO A 480 18.93 -8.28 -14.26
CA PRO A 480 18.14 -8.36 -15.49
C PRO A 480 17.25 -7.13 -15.67
N ASP A 481 16.87 -6.85 -16.93
CA ASP A 481 15.85 -5.85 -17.23
C ASP A 481 14.46 -6.33 -16.81
N ILE A 482 13.85 -5.58 -15.89
CA ILE A 482 12.49 -5.82 -15.40
C ILE A 482 11.48 -4.77 -15.90
N SER A 483 11.92 -3.81 -16.71
CA SER A 483 11.07 -2.76 -17.31
C SER A 483 10.25 -3.24 -18.50
N GLY A 484 10.64 -4.36 -19.11
CA GLY A 484 10.01 -4.92 -20.30
C GLY A 484 10.26 -4.14 -21.59
N THR A 485 11.26 -3.26 -21.60
CA THR A 485 11.61 -2.41 -22.75
C THR A 485 12.88 -2.87 -23.47
N GLY A 486 13.59 -3.86 -22.95
CA GLY A 486 14.80 -4.43 -23.54
C GLY A 486 16.06 -3.62 -23.25
N LEU A 487 16.14 -3.04 -22.05
CA LEU A 487 17.36 -2.39 -21.58
C LEU A 487 18.45 -3.44 -21.26
N PRO A 488 19.74 -3.07 -21.31
CA PRO A 488 20.84 -3.99 -21.01
C PRO A 488 20.97 -4.37 -19.51
N GLY A 489 19.96 -4.10 -18.68
CA GLY A 489 20.04 -4.20 -17.23
C GLY A 489 20.93 -3.12 -16.61
N PHE A 490 21.18 -3.22 -15.31
CA PHE A 490 22.17 -2.37 -14.62
C PHE A 490 23.06 -3.19 -13.69
N SER A 491 24.33 -2.78 -13.58
CA SER A 491 25.31 -3.48 -12.75
C SER A 491 25.34 -2.92 -11.32
N THR A 492 25.42 -3.80 -10.33
CA THR A 492 25.56 -3.45 -8.91
C THR A 492 26.98 -3.68 -8.43
N THR A 493 27.31 -3.19 -7.22
CA THR A 493 28.68 -3.22 -6.67
C THR A 493 28.83 -4.18 -5.47
N GLY A 494 27.79 -4.95 -5.13
CA GLY A 494 27.71 -5.70 -3.87
C GLY A 494 27.38 -4.84 -2.64
N LYS A 495 27.25 -3.52 -2.79
CA LYS A 495 26.74 -2.61 -1.75
C LYS A 495 25.23 -2.40 -1.91
N CYS A 496 24.57 -1.97 -0.83
CA CYS A 496 23.17 -1.53 -0.87
C CYS A 496 22.96 -0.48 -1.96
N CYS A 497 21.99 -0.70 -2.84
CA CYS A 497 21.58 0.27 -3.87
C CYS A 497 20.07 0.56 -3.84
N THR A 498 19.36 0.10 -2.80
CA THR A 498 17.89 0.12 -2.72
C THR A 498 17.28 1.51 -2.64
N LEU A 499 18.08 2.55 -2.35
CA LEU A 499 17.64 3.95 -2.42
C LEU A 499 17.28 4.41 -3.85
N THR A 500 17.81 3.73 -4.86
CA THR A 500 17.65 4.10 -6.27
C THR A 500 17.14 2.96 -7.14
N THR A 501 16.91 1.77 -6.56
CA THR A 501 16.38 0.61 -7.29
C THR A 501 14.88 0.78 -7.52
N PRO A 502 14.41 1.01 -8.75
CA PRO A 502 12.98 1.07 -9.03
C PRO A 502 12.35 -0.31 -8.82
N LEU A 503 11.16 -0.34 -8.25
CA LEU A 503 10.38 -1.57 -8.15
C LEU A 503 9.70 -1.88 -9.47
N ILE A 504 9.34 -3.14 -9.67
CA ILE A 504 8.47 -3.53 -10.79
C ILE A 504 7.20 -2.66 -10.81
N GLY A 505 6.76 -2.19 -11.99
CA GLY A 505 5.70 -1.19 -12.12
C GLY A 505 6.21 0.26 -12.30
N ALA A 506 7.41 0.58 -11.80
CA ALA A 506 7.86 1.97 -11.72
C ALA A 506 8.51 2.54 -12.99
N HIS A 507 9.00 1.69 -13.90
CA HIS A 507 9.97 2.11 -14.92
C HIS A 507 9.31 2.99 -15.99
N GLY A 508 8.18 2.54 -16.53
CA GLY A 508 7.39 3.25 -17.53
C GLY A 508 6.26 4.09 -16.94
N TYR A 509 6.20 4.28 -15.63
CA TYR A 509 5.14 5.09 -15.02
C TYR A 509 5.34 6.58 -15.29
N SER A 510 4.28 7.23 -15.73
CA SER A 510 4.15 8.69 -15.75
C SER A 510 2.70 9.10 -15.50
N PRO A 511 2.43 10.37 -15.16
CA PRO A 511 1.05 10.87 -15.02
C PRO A 511 0.19 10.67 -16.27
N GLU A 512 0.81 10.59 -17.45
CA GLU A 512 0.14 10.40 -18.74
C GLU A 512 -0.17 8.92 -19.03
N LEU A 513 0.33 7.97 -18.23
CA LEU A 513 0.18 6.54 -18.49
C LEU A 513 -1.28 6.13 -18.69
N ALA A 514 -2.21 6.62 -17.86
CA ALA A 514 -3.63 6.32 -18.02
C ALA A 514 -4.16 6.74 -19.41
N SER A 515 -3.77 7.92 -19.89
CA SER A 515 -4.14 8.41 -21.23
C SER A 515 -3.46 7.59 -22.34
N GLN A 516 -2.22 7.14 -22.13
CA GLN A 516 -1.52 6.26 -23.06
C GLN A 516 -2.23 4.90 -23.17
N LEU A 517 -2.65 4.31 -22.05
CA LEU A 517 -3.41 3.05 -22.05
C LEU A 517 -4.71 3.19 -22.84
N MET A 518 -5.47 4.27 -22.62
CA MET A 518 -6.72 4.55 -23.35
C MET A 518 -6.51 4.80 -24.86
N SER A 519 -5.31 5.22 -25.27
CA SER A 519 -4.99 5.40 -26.70
C SER A 519 -4.77 4.09 -27.45
N VAL A 520 -4.51 3.00 -26.71
CA VAL A 520 -4.22 1.66 -27.27
C VAL A 520 -5.37 0.69 -27.01
N TYR A 521 -6.01 0.79 -25.84
CA TYR A 521 -7.06 -0.12 -25.38
C TYR A 521 -8.39 0.60 -25.16
N SER A 522 -9.49 -0.07 -25.51
CA SER A 522 -10.85 0.39 -25.20
C SER A 522 -11.18 0.13 -23.73
N VAL A 523 -10.86 1.10 -22.87
CA VAL A 523 -11.04 1.01 -21.42
C VAL A 523 -11.57 2.34 -20.86
N ASP A 524 -12.41 2.27 -19.83
CA ASP A 524 -12.94 3.44 -19.15
C ASP A 524 -11.82 4.25 -18.45
N ALA A 525 -12.00 5.57 -18.34
CA ALA A 525 -10.98 6.46 -17.81
C ALA A 525 -10.62 6.18 -16.34
N ASP A 526 -11.60 5.84 -15.50
CA ASP A 526 -11.38 5.48 -14.09
C ASP A 526 -10.66 4.14 -13.94
N VAL A 527 -10.93 3.16 -14.82
CA VAL A 527 -10.20 1.89 -14.87
C VAL A 527 -8.76 2.11 -15.32
N ALA A 528 -8.53 2.91 -16.38
CA ALA A 528 -7.18 3.24 -16.83
C ALA A 528 -6.38 3.96 -15.72
N GLN A 529 -7.00 4.91 -15.03
CA GLN A 529 -6.39 5.60 -13.89
C GLN A 529 -6.08 4.64 -12.74
N HIS A 530 -7.02 3.77 -12.39
CA HIS A 530 -6.85 2.74 -11.36
C HIS A 530 -5.68 1.81 -11.68
N LEU A 531 -5.60 1.31 -12.92
CA LEU A 531 -4.52 0.43 -13.34
C LEU A 531 -3.16 1.15 -13.31
N ALA A 532 -3.09 2.39 -13.79
CA ALA A 532 -1.86 3.18 -13.78
C ALA A 532 -1.29 3.38 -12.36
N VAL A 533 -2.15 3.64 -11.35
CA VAL A 533 -1.70 3.90 -9.96
C VAL A 533 -1.63 2.65 -9.06
N ASN A 534 -1.95 1.46 -9.58
CA ASN A 534 -1.80 0.21 -8.81
C ASN A 534 -0.84 -0.79 -9.45
N TYR A 535 -0.66 -0.74 -10.77
CA TYR A 535 0.23 -1.61 -11.53
C TYR A 535 1.38 -0.86 -12.18
N GLY A 536 1.28 0.47 -12.31
CA GLY A 536 2.27 1.25 -13.05
C GLY A 536 2.37 0.77 -14.48
N ASP A 537 3.59 0.67 -15.02
CA ASP A 537 3.83 0.17 -16.37
C ASP A 537 3.29 -1.26 -16.61
N ARG A 538 3.13 -2.08 -15.57
CA ARG A 538 2.53 -3.41 -15.73
C ARG A 538 1.07 -3.39 -16.14
N ALA A 539 0.39 -2.24 -16.07
CA ALA A 539 -0.95 -2.07 -16.62
C ALA A 539 -1.02 -2.48 -18.10
N TRP A 540 0.08 -2.31 -18.87
CA TRP A 540 0.19 -2.81 -20.24
C TRP A 540 -0.04 -4.32 -20.33
N ALA A 541 0.53 -5.09 -19.40
CA ALA A 541 0.38 -6.55 -19.36
C ALA A 541 -1.00 -6.99 -18.82
N VAL A 542 -1.61 -6.22 -17.93
CA VAL A 542 -2.99 -6.47 -17.47
C VAL A 542 -3.95 -6.36 -18.67
N LEU A 543 -3.83 -5.29 -19.45
CA LEU A 543 -4.72 -5.01 -20.58
C LEU A 543 -4.42 -5.81 -21.85
N ALA A 544 -3.29 -6.52 -21.91
CA ALA A 544 -2.90 -7.32 -23.08
C ALA A 544 -3.93 -8.39 -23.49
N THR A 545 -4.79 -8.83 -22.57
CA THR A 545 -5.86 -9.80 -22.85
C THR A 545 -7.12 -9.16 -23.46
N ASN A 546 -7.21 -7.82 -23.51
CA ASN A 546 -8.39 -7.04 -23.90
C ASN A 546 -9.69 -7.35 -23.10
N ALA A 547 -9.59 -8.07 -21.98
CA ALA A 547 -10.73 -8.36 -21.11
C ALA A 547 -11.00 -7.17 -20.15
N THR A 548 -11.63 -6.12 -20.66
CA THR A 548 -11.88 -4.86 -19.94
C THR A 548 -13.22 -4.82 -19.18
N SER A 549 -13.94 -5.95 -19.13
CA SER A 549 -15.20 -6.07 -18.38
C SER A 549 -14.97 -5.90 -16.88
N ARG A 550 -15.74 -4.99 -16.26
CA ARG A 550 -15.76 -4.81 -14.81
C ARG A 550 -16.29 -6.05 -14.11
N LEU A 551 -15.67 -6.40 -13.00
CA LEU A 551 -16.15 -7.48 -12.13
C LEU A 551 -17.39 -7.05 -11.34
N VAL A 552 -17.42 -5.78 -10.92
CA VAL A 552 -18.56 -5.14 -10.25
C VAL A 552 -18.77 -3.74 -10.81
N PRO A 553 -20.02 -3.27 -11.01
CA PRO A 553 -20.26 -1.99 -11.66
C PRO A 553 -19.72 -0.76 -10.92
N THR A 554 -19.64 -0.83 -9.58
CA THR A 554 -19.34 0.33 -8.72
C THR A 554 -17.86 0.57 -8.46
N LEU A 555 -16.97 -0.33 -8.89
CA LEU A 555 -15.53 -0.24 -8.67
C LEU A 555 -14.76 -0.43 -9.99
N PRO A 556 -13.55 0.13 -10.13
CA PRO A 556 -12.77 0.09 -11.36
C PRO A 556 -11.99 -1.22 -11.56
N PHE A 557 -12.49 -2.34 -11.00
CA PHE A 557 -11.81 -3.63 -11.07
C PHE A 557 -12.30 -4.45 -12.26
N ILE A 558 -11.38 -4.90 -13.11
CA ILE A 558 -11.69 -5.71 -14.29
C ILE A 558 -11.23 -7.16 -14.13
N GLU A 559 -11.87 -8.09 -14.84
CA GLU A 559 -11.52 -9.51 -14.81
C GLU A 559 -10.03 -9.78 -15.12
N ALA A 560 -9.45 -9.01 -16.06
CA ALA A 560 -8.04 -9.14 -16.42
C ALA A 560 -7.08 -8.94 -15.24
N GLU A 561 -7.42 -8.09 -14.26
CA GLU A 561 -6.60 -7.89 -13.05
C GLU A 561 -6.51 -9.15 -12.19
N PHE A 562 -7.61 -9.90 -12.09
CA PHE A 562 -7.67 -11.13 -11.30
C PHE A 562 -6.84 -12.23 -11.96
N ARG A 563 -6.96 -12.40 -13.28
CA ARG A 563 -6.13 -13.33 -14.05
C ARG A 563 -4.65 -12.94 -13.98
N HIS A 564 -4.35 -11.65 -14.09
CA HIS A 564 -2.98 -11.14 -13.94
C HIS A 564 -2.43 -11.42 -12.53
N GLY A 565 -3.24 -11.26 -11.48
CA GLY A 565 -2.84 -11.56 -10.11
C GLY A 565 -2.41 -13.02 -9.91
N VAL A 566 -3.14 -13.97 -10.54
CA VAL A 566 -2.79 -15.41 -10.52
C VAL A 566 -1.51 -15.66 -11.33
N ARG A 567 -1.48 -15.20 -12.58
CA ARG A 567 -0.40 -15.51 -13.54
C ARG A 567 0.93 -14.81 -13.22
N SER A 568 0.88 -13.65 -12.59
CA SER A 568 2.03 -12.74 -12.54
C SER A 568 2.20 -12.03 -11.20
N GLU A 569 1.43 -12.37 -10.16
CA GLU A 569 1.58 -11.80 -8.83
C GLU A 569 1.45 -12.81 -7.68
N ALA A 570 1.68 -14.09 -7.98
CA ALA A 570 1.70 -15.20 -7.02
C ALA A 570 0.42 -15.37 -6.17
N ALA A 571 -0.73 -14.89 -6.65
CA ALA A 571 -2.00 -15.09 -5.95
C ALA A 571 -2.46 -16.54 -6.08
N CYS A 572 -2.71 -17.18 -4.93
CA CYS A 572 -3.06 -18.60 -4.84
C CYS A 572 -4.41 -18.86 -4.17
N THR A 573 -4.99 -17.87 -3.47
CA THR A 573 -6.33 -17.95 -2.84
C THR A 573 -7.20 -16.76 -3.25
N ALA A 574 -8.54 -16.89 -3.12
CA ALA A 574 -9.45 -15.78 -3.43
C ALA A 574 -9.22 -14.56 -2.52
N ALA A 575 -8.83 -14.80 -1.26
CA ALA A 575 -8.43 -13.75 -0.33
C ALA A 575 -7.17 -12.99 -0.80
N ASP A 576 -6.23 -13.64 -1.50
CA ASP A 576 -5.04 -12.98 -2.06
C ASP A 576 -5.44 -11.90 -3.06
N LEU A 577 -6.35 -12.22 -3.98
CA LEU A 577 -6.81 -11.30 -5.01
C LEU A 577 -7.69 -10.18 -4.45
N ILE A 578 -8.77 -10.55 -3.75
CA ILE A 578 -9.78 -9.61 -3.28
C ILE A 578 -9.21 -8.64 -2.23
N SER A 579 -8.30 -9.12 -1.38
CA SER A 579 -7.87 -8.34 -0.22
C SER A 579 -6.51 -7.70 -0.42
N ARG A 580 -5.56 -8.35 -1.10
CA ARG A 580 -4.17 -7.87 -1.21
C ARG A 580 -3.81 -7.33 -2.59
N ARG A 581 -4.26 -7.98 -3.68
CA ARG A 581 -3.98 -7.50 -5.03
C ARG A 581 -4.87 -6.31 -5.44
N THR A 582 -6.17 -6.41 -5.20
CA THR A 582 -7.16 -5.37 -5.59
C THR A 582 -7.59 -4.46 -4.45
N ARG A 583 -7.48 -4.93 -3.19
CA ARG A 583 -7.95 -4.23 -1.98
C ARG A 583 -9.47 -4.09 -1.88
N MET A 584 -10.24 -4.77 -2.74
CA MET A 584 -11.71 -4.70 -2.76
C MET A 584 -12.34 -4.93 -1.38
N ALA A 585 -11.93 -5.95 -0.62
CA ALA A 585 -12.45 -6.19 0.73
C ALA A 585 -12.08 -5.10 1.75
N PHE A 586 -11.00 -4.35 1.50
CA PHE A 586 -10.66 -3.19 2.31
C PHE A 586 -11.47 -1.96 1.91
N LEU A 587 -12.06 -1.90 0.71
CA LEU A 587 -12.88 -0.76 0.26
C LEU A 587 -14.35 -0.93 0.61
N ASP A 588 -14.88 -2.14 0.43
CA ASP A 588 -16.26 -2.49 0.71
C ASP A 588 -16.40 -4.02 0.82
N VAL A 589 -16.60 -4.51 2.04
CA VAL A 589 -16.69 -5.96 2.30
C VAL A 589 -17.97 -6.57 1.73
N GLY A 590 -19.05 -5.77 1.62
CA GLY A 590 -20.31 -6.20 1.02
C GLY A 590 -20.19 -6.39 -0.49
N VAL A 591 -19.51 -5.46 -1.18
CA VAL A 591 -19.19 -5.60 -2.60
C VAL A 591 -18.22 -6.75 -2.85
N ALA A 592 -17.22 -6.93 -1.98
CA ALA A 592 -16.30 -8.07 -2.06
C ALA A 592 -17.02 -9.42 -1.95
N LEU A 593 -18.00 -9.54 -1.04
CA LEU A 593 -18.83 -10.74 -0.92
C LEU A 593 -19.63 -11.01 -2.20
N LYS A 594 -20.21 -9.98 -2.82
CA LYS A 594 -20.95 -10.11 -4.09
C LYS A 594 -20.04 -10.49 -5.27
N ALA A 595 -18.78 -10.03 -5.26
CA ALA A 595 -17.80 -10.36 -6.30
C ALA A 595 -17.20 -11.77 -6.15
N LEU A 596 -17.16 -12.31 -4.93
CA LEU A 596 -16.49 -13.57 -4.59
C LEU A 596 -16.87 -14.76 -5.49
N PRO A 597 -18.15 -15.00 -5.85
CA PRO A 597 -18.51 -16.08 -6.78
C PRO A 597 -17.71 -16.05 -8.08
N ARG A 598 -17.64 -14.88 -8.73
CA ARG A 598 -16.94 -14.74 -10.01
C ARG A 598 -15.43 -14.80 -9.84
N VAL A 599 -14.88 -14.28 -8.74
CA VAL A 599 -13.44 -14.41 -8.43
C VAL A 599 -13.04 -15.87 -8.31
N ILE A 600 -13.80 -16.67 -7.55
CA ILE A 600 -13.52 -18.11 -7.39
C ILE A 600 -13.63 -18.82 -8.73
N ASP A 601 -14.62 -18.50 -9.56
CA ASP A 601 -14.75 -19.12 -10.88
C ASP A 601 -13.56 -18.76 -11.79
N ILE A 602 -13.09 -17.51 -11.82
CA ILE A 602 -11.88 -17.10 -12.54
C ILE A 602 -10.64 -17.87 -12.04
N MET A 603 -10.46 -17.94 -10.72
CA MET A 603 -9.30 -18.65 -10.15
C MET A 603 -9.37 -20.15 -10.40
N ALA A 604 -10.56 -20.75 -10.37
CA ALA A 604 -10.75 -22.15 -10.69
C ALA A 604 -10.38 -22.47 -12.14
N GLU A 605 -10.68 -21.56 -13.07
CA GLU A 605 -10.25 -21.67 -14.48
C GLU A 605 -8.72 -21.57 -14.61
N GLU A 606 -8.07 -20.63 -13.90
CA GLU A 606 -6.62 -20.42 -13.99
C GLU A 606 -5.79 -21.50 -13.28
N LEU A 607 -6.30 -22.04 -12.17
CA LEU A 607 -5.59 -22.98 -11.29
C LEU A 607 -6.14 -24.42 -11.37
N ASN A 608 -7.12 -24.66 -12.23
CA ASN A 608 -7.79 -25.97 -12.41
C ASN A 608 -8.37 -26.53 -11.10
N TRP A 609 -9.08 -25.69 -10.35
CA TRP A 609 -9.67 -26.11 -9.07
C TRP A 609 -10.83 -27.08 -9.24
N THR A 610 -10.90 -28.05 -8.33
CA THR A 610 -12.09 -28.92 -8.17
C THR A 610 -13.23 -28.15 -7.50
N GLU A 611 -14.48 -28.62 -7.65
CA GLU A 611 -15.62 -28.03 -6.92
C GLU A 611 -15.44 -28.07 -5.39
N ALA A 612 -14.77 -29.11 -4.87
CA ALA A 612 -14.42 -29.17 -3.45
C ALA A 612 -13.46 -28.04 -3.04
N ARG A 613 -12.47 -27.73 -3.88
CA ARG A 613 -11.53 -26.62 -3.65
C ARG A 613 -12.23 -25.27 -3.74
N LYS A 614 -13.14 -25.09 -4.71
CA LYS A 614 -14.00 -23.88 -4.82
C LYS A 614 -14.85 -23.66 -3.58
N GLN A 615 -15.47 -24.72 -3.05
CA GLN A 615 -16.27 -24.64 -1.81
C GLN A 615 -15.41 -24.30 -0.59
N LEU A 616 -14.18 -24.82 -0.52
CA LEU A 616 -13.24 -24.50 0.54
C LEU A 616 -12.83 -23.03 0.47
N GLU A 617 -12.51 -22.52 -0.72
CA GLU A 617 -12.17 -21.12 -0.96
C GLU A 617 -13.33 -20.18 -0.63
N TRP A 618 -14.57 -20.55 -0.94
CA TRP A 618 -15.77 -19.84 -0.50
C TRP A 618 -15.80 -19.72 1.02
N THR A 619 -15.75 -20.86 1.71
CA THR A 619 -15.89 -20.95 3.17
C THR A 619 -14.77 -20.16 3.88
N GLN A 620 -13.52 -20.35 3.45
CA GLN A 620 -12.37 -19.67 4.05
C GLN A 620 -12.39 -18.16 3.77
N THR A 621 -12.75 -17.73 2.56
CA THR A 621 -12.75 -16.30 2.21
C THR A 621 -13.90 -15.55 2.87
N VAL A 622 -15.10 -16.16 2.96
CA VAL A 622 -16.22 -15.58 3.72
C VAL A 622 -15.88 -15.47 5.20
N HIS A 623 -15.21 -16.49 5.77
CA HIS A 623 -14.74 -16.41 7.15
C HIS A 623 -13.71 -15.28 7.35
N PHE A 624 -12.73 -15.18 6.44
CA PHE A 624 -11.75 -14.10 6.44
C PHE A 624 -12.40 -12.71 6.41
N PHE A 625 -13.52 -12.53 5.70
CA PHE A 625 -14.24 -11.25 5.66
C PHE A 625 -14.77 -10.79 7.02
N LYS A 626 -14.85 -11.66 8.03
CA LYS A 626 -15.05 -11.23 9.43
C LYS A 626 -14.00 -10.20 9.85
N SER A 627 -12.74 -10.42 9.48
CA SER A 627 -11.63 -9.49 9.76
C SER A 627 -11.71 -8.16 8.98
N MET A 628 -12.60 -8.09 7.99
CA MET A 628 -12.90 -6.91 7.16
C MET A 628 -14.23 -6.23 7.56
N GLY A 629 -14.87 -6.68 8.65
CA GLY A 629 -16.10 -6.11 9.17
C GLY A 629 -17.39 -6.75 8.66
N LEU A 630 -17.32 -7.92 8.02
CA LEU A 630 -18.52 -8.67 7.66
C LEU A 630 -19.26 -9.13 8.92
N PRO A 631 -20.57 -8.86 9.05
CA PRO A 631 -21.35 -9.28 10.21
C PRO A 631 -21.41 -10.80 10.39
N GLU A 632 -21.50 -11.25 11.65
CA GLU A 632 -21.45 -12.68 11.98
C GLU A 632 -22.61 -13.48 11.35
N GLU A 633 -23.78 -12.86 11.22
CA GLU A 633 -24.96 -13.45 10.59
C GLU A 633 -24.76 -13.77 9.09
N LYS A 634 -23.75 -13.17 8.44
CA LYS A 634 -23.42 -13.41 7.03
C LYS A 634 -22.28 -14.42 6.82
N LEU A 635 -21.68 -14.96 7.88
CA LEU A 635 -20.53 -15.87 7.74
C LEU A 635 -20.89 -17.25 7.18
N ASN A 636 -22.16 -17.65 7.29
CA ASN A 636 -22.67 -18.92 6.77
C ASN A 636 -23.47 -18.75 5.47
N VAL A 637 -23.39 -17.59 4.83
CA VAL A 637 -24.10 -17.33 3.58
C VAL A 637 -23.60 -18.24 2.46
N THR A 638 -24.52 -18.77 1.68
CA THR A 638 -24.23 -19.65 0.54
C THR A 638 -23.94 -18.86 -0.72
N LYS A 639 -23.25 -19.48 -1.69
CA LYS A 639 -22.98 -18.88 -3.00
C LYS A 639 -24.29 -18.53 -3.70
N GLU A 640 -25.29 -19.40 -3.61
CA GLU A 640 -26.61 -19.27 -4.23
C GLU A 640 -27.39 -18.08 -3.66
N GLU A 641 -27.37 -17.90 -2.34
CA GLU A 641 -28.02 -16.75 -1.69
C GLU A 641 -27.40 -15.43 -2.16
N VAL A 642 -26.07 -15.35 -2.22
CA VAL A 642 -25.38 -14.14 -2.72
C VAL A 642 -25.75 -13.87 -4.17
N LEU A 643 -25.70 -14.87 -5.04
CA LEU A 643 -26.08 -14.72 -6.45
C LEU A 643 -27.54 -14.27 -6.61
N SER A 644 -28.46 -14.80 -5.79
CA SER A 644 -29.87 -14.40 -5.82
C SER A 644 -30.07 -12.92 -5.42
N SER A 645 -29.29 -12.43 -4.44
CA SER A 645 -29.35 -11.02 -4.01
C SER A 645 -28.87 -10.06 -5.09
N ILE A 646 -27.89 -10.46 -5.91
CA ILE A 646 -27.36 -9.64 -7.01
C ILE A 646 -28.42 -9.45 -8.10
N VAL A 647 -29.18 -10.51 -8.41
CA VAL A 647 -30.25 -10.44 -9.42
C VAL A 647 -31.39 -9.51 -8.97
N GLN A 648 -31.70 -9.48 -7.66
CA GLN A 648 -32.73 -8.60 -7.10
C GLN A 648 -32.31 -7.12 -7.08
N ASP A 649 -31.01 -6.84 -6.98
CA ASP A 649 -30.46 -5.47 -6.97
C ASP A 649 -30.42 -4.82 -8.37
N VAL A 650 -30.68 -5.57 -9.45
CA VAL A 650 -30.80 -5.00 -10.80
C VAL A 650 -32.20 -4.38 -10.95
N PRO A 651 -32.33 -3.04 -11.11
CA PRO A 651 -33.64 -2.44 -11.32
C PRO A 651 -34.30 -3.06 -12.57
N PRO A 652 -35.60 -3.39 -12.54
CA PRO A 652 -36.26 -3.95 -13.71
C PRO A 652 -36.11 -2.98 -14.87
N HIS A 653 -35.58 -3.48 -15.99
CA HIS A 653 -35.42 -2.73 -17.23
C HIS A 653 -36.66 -1.86 -17.50
N HIS A 654 -36.44 -0.59 -17.84
CA HIS A 654 -37.47 0.24 -18.46
C HIS A 654 -38.02 -0.50 -19.69
N GLN A 655 -39.13 -1.21 -19.51
CA GLN A 655 -40.02 -1.49 -20.62
C GLN A 655 -40.49 -0.13 -21.15
N PRO A 656 -40.41 0.14 -22.46
CA PRO A 656 -40.96 1.36 -23.01
C PRO A 656 -42.47 1.34 -22.76
N SER A 657 -42.94 2.21 -21.88
CA SER A 657 -44.37 2.42 -21.66
C SER A 657 -45.03 2.80 -22.99
N PRO A 658 -46.17 2.19 -23.36
CA PRO A 658 -46.89 2.57 -24.56
C PRO A 658 -47.36 4.02 -24.41
N ILE A 659 -47.04 4.85 -25.41
CA ILE A 659 -47.43 6.24 -25.48
C ILE A 659 -48.96 6.33 -25.40
N ARG A 660 -49.49 6.84 -24.28
CA ARG A 660 -50.87 7.29 -24.18
C ARG A 660 -50.95 8.69 -24.76
N SER A 661 -51.60 8.81 -25.91
CA SER A 661 -52.05 10.07 -26.48
C SER A 661 -53.28 10.56 -25.70
N GLU A 662 -53.16 11.65 -24.95
CA GLU A 662 -54.29 12.51 -24.58
C GLU A 662 -53.76 13.87 -24.12
N GLY A 663 -54.28 14.96 -24.71
CA GLY A 663 -53.97 16.33 -24.29
C GLY A 663 -53.84 17.31 -25.45
N GLY A 664 -54.97 17.65 -26.07
CA GLY A 664 -55.03 18.63 -27.15
C GLY A 664 -54.66 20.04 -26.70
N VAL A 665 -53.95 20.76 -27.56
CA VAL A 665 -53.88 22.22 -27.57
C VAL A 665 -54.26 22.67 -28.98
N GLN A 666 -55.37 23.40 -29.07
CA GLN A 666 -55.84 24.10 -30.25
C GLN A 666 -54.79 25.14 -30.68
N VAL A 667 -54.32 25.03 -31.93
CA VAL A 667 -53.70 26.15 -32.65
C VAL A 667 -54.42 26.26 -33.99
N GLY A 668 -55.07 27.39 -34.20
CA GLY A 668 -55.87 27.67 -35.39
C GLY A 668 -55.04 28.06 -36.61
N GLY A 669 -55.71 27.99 -37.76
CA GLY A 669 -55.39 28.83 -38.91
C GLY A 669 -54.76 28.13 -40.12
N LEU A 670 -55.62 27.78 -41.07
CA LEU A 670 -55.50 28.01 -42.52
C LEU A 670 -54.25 27.51 -43.28
N GLY A 671 -54.49 26.64 -44.27
CA GLY A 671 -53.62 26.54 -45.44
C GLY A 671 -53.40 25.12 -45.96
N SER A 672 -54.27 24.70 -46.88
CA SER A 672 -54.10 23.55 -47.78
C SER A 672 -52.73 23.53 -48.47
N PHE A 673 -52.13 22.35 -48.66
CA PHE A 673 -51.53 21.92 -49.94
C PHE A 673 -51.20 20.42 -49.93
N ASP A 674 -51.72 19.72 -50.94
CA ASP A 674 -51.45 18.32 -51.31
C ASP A 674 -49.97 18.09 -51.66
N GLY A 675 -49.47 16.87 -51.43
CA GLY A 675 -48.14 16.47 -51.88
C GLY A 675 -47.76 15.03 -51.51
N THR A 676 -48.25 14.08 -52.30
CA THR A 676 -47.89 12.66 -52.30
C THR A 676 -46.42 12.44 -52.72
N ILE A 677 -45.74 11.41 -52.18
CA ILE A 677 -44.98 10.36 -52.91
C ILE A 677 -43.76 9.80 -52.12
N ALA A 678 -43.90 8.49 -51.84
CA ALA A 678 -42.99 7.36 -51.94
C ALA A 678 -41.62 7.30 -51.24
N ALA A 679 -41.54 6.23 -50.44
CA ALA A 679 -40.36 5.51 -50.02
C ALA A 679 -39.55 4.91 -51.18
N ARG A 680 -38.22 4.83 -50.99
CA ARG A 680 -37.36 3.82 -51.62
C ARG A 680 -36.26 3.38 -50.64
N ASN A 681 -36.34 2.11 -50.25
CA ASN A 681 -35.25 1.29 -49.74
C ASN A 681 -34.24 1.03 -50.86
N ILE A 682 -32.93 1.14 -50.58
CA ILE A 682 -31.89 0.29 -51.20
C ILE A 682 -30.78 0.03 -50.17
N THR A 683 -30.47 -1.26 -50.02
CA THR A 683 -29.45 -1.94 -49.20
C THR A 683 -28.03 -1.87 -49.82
N PRO A 684 -26.97 -2.40 -49.16
CA PRO A 684 -25.66 -1.75 -49.11
C PRO A 684 -24.62 -2.31 -50.08
N ASN A 685 -23.53 -1.54 -50.23
CA ASN A 685 -22.15 -2.03 -50.32
C ASN A 685 -21.23 -1.04 -49.60
#